data_AF-A0A148N8X3-F1
#
_entry.id   AF-A0A148N8X3-F1
#
_cell.length_a   1.000
_cell.length_b   1.000
_cell.length_c   1.000
_cell.angle_alpha   90.00
_cell.angle_beta   90.00
_cell.angle_gamma   90.00
#
_symmetry.space_group_name_H-M   'P 1'
#
loop_
_entity.id
_entity.type
_entity.pdbx_description
1 polymer ?
#
loop_
_entity_poly.entity_id
_entity_poly.type
_entity_poly.pdbx_seq_one_letter_code
_entity_poly.pdbx_strand_id
1 'polypeptide(L)'
;MARFLIFIFGFQMWSATPVWSNPAVAFHYGTEPPTDELRAFDWVVVQPYSNLNPADYQTPDSQLFVYVSAGELHGQSTHLNKIPKGCIVGTNKAWQASVIDQSLPKCRQYFLDHIVTPLWERGFRGFFLDTLDSYQLVSEQASDRKRHEQGLVALIQAIKSRYPETKLILNRGFPFLEQVASDVDAVAAESLYQGWNQSQHQYTKVNPQDRQWLLNQLNKARNLGLPVIVIDYLPPNQRDQARITAKKIQSHGFIPWITNADLNMVGIGLREVMPRKILMLYNGNTNPYDSNLNYYLTMPVNYLGYSARPLHIQNSLPDFPLTGTHAGIVTWFEKPLGAESERVWQWLVQQKNNGVPIVIMGDFGFPLDKPHLKPFGLSAPNISETGAPITITKIDKRFIGLEAAPQPTIADFSPLHLEKGKVLLQLQDSKKQRQDAAAITPWGGYIVAPHIVNLITLPEEGAQSLWILDPFTFLTQALRLPEFPVPDITTRSGRRIMMIHIDGDGFAALSTVPDYYGRFAGEVLEMEILRKYRWPTNVSYIVGEFTDDGLFPKKAPQLRKIARRILELPWTETASHTYSHPFNWQALEKNPDLSAGVNPKPVNPAAGEYGYNLPIPGYRFDPYMETAGSAKLIDELIAPPGKKTKIINWSGDTDPGVPSLKAAYQAGLLNINGGGSVILRTKPSLTNLFGNGIWKGDYFQVFAPVGNENDFTNLWQGPFYGFKRVRNTFQLTESPRRLKPINIYYHFYSADRPGALHALQEVYAWAARQQSHPLFSSAYIQSALDFEKLVIARQQNHFIIRNYGQALTLRVPQKFGYPNLNTSDHVAGFDAANGENYYFHLTPGSQARFSFTDKKHTKPYVISANATVETYTIDHDRLRIKLRGEVPIKVKLAPGDHCKRTHLSRNPIHSQKGKGFIQYHFHEQSVKFTFKCQ
;
A
#
# COMPACT_ATOMS: atom_id res chain seq x y z
N MET A 1 74.53 15.18 -10.72
CA MET A 1 73.81 16.38 -11.21
C MET A 1 73.07 16.02 -12.48
N ALA A 2 71.75 15.82 -12.42
CA ALA A 2 70.89 15.74 -13.60
C ALA A 2 69.51 16.29 -13.19
N ARG A 3 69.05 17.31 -13.93
CA ARG A 3 67.87 18.14 -13.64
C ARG A 3 66.57 17.40 -13.96
N PHE A 4 65.64 17.37 -13.01
CA PHE A 4 64.25 16.94 -13.19
C PHE A 4 63.39 18.13 -13.66
N LEU A 5 62.67 17.96 -14.77
CA LEU A 5 61.64 18.86 -15.27
C LEU A 5 60.29 18.19 -15.01
N ILE A 6 59.53 18.73 -14.06
CA ILE A 6 58.16 18.28 -13.74
C ILE A 6 57.19 19.17 -14.53
N PHE A 7 56.48 18.57 -15.49
CA PHE A 7 55.34 19.18 -16.15
C PHE A 7 54.08 18.97 -15.28
N ILE A 8 53.52 20.06 -14.76
CA ILE A 8 52.23 20.07 -14.07
C ILE A 8 51.12 20.23 -15.12
N PHE A 9 50.36 19.16 -15.37
CA PHE A 9 49.08 19.25 -16.08
C PHE A 9 47.97 19.58 -15.07
N GLY A 10 47.46 20.80 -15.12
CA GLY A 10 46.29 21.21 -14.35
C GLY A 10 45.02 20.54 -14.88
N PHE A 11 44.50 19.57 -14.14
CA PHE A 11 43.13 19.08 -14.31
C PHE A 11 42.17 20.16 -13.78
N GLN A 12 41.59 20.97 -14.67
CA GLN A 12 40.37 21.71 -14.34
C GLN A 12 39.22 20.71 -14.29
N MET A 13 38.92 20.20 -13.09
CA MET A 13 37.61 19.63 -12.82
C MET A 13 36.58 20.77 -12.91
N TRP A 14 35.84 20.84 -14.01
CA TRP A 14 34.52 21.46 -13.98
C TRP A 14 33.62 20.56 -13.13
N SER A 15 33.67 20.75 -11.81
CA SER A 15 32.56 20.41 -10.94
C SER A 15 31.41 21.33 -11.35
N ALA A 16 30.52 20.82 -12.20
CA ALA A 16 29.20 21.40 -12.39
C ALA A 16 28.56 21.44 -11.00
N THR A 17 28.55 22.63 -10.39
CA THR A 17 27.79 22.87 -9.16
C THR A 17 26.35 22.43 -9.44
N PRO A 18 25.77 21.50 -8.66
CA PRO A 18 24.40 21.07 -8.90
C PRO A 18 23.53 22.32 -8.82
N VAL A 19 22.76 22.59 -9.88
CA VAL A 19 21.60 23.47 -9.78
C VAL A 19 20.77 22.89 -8.65
N TRP A 20 20.70 23.58 -7.51
CA TRP A 20 20.01 23.09 -6.32
C TRP A 20 18.56 22.82 -6.69
N SER A 21 18.22 21.55 -6.86
CA SER A 21 16.84 21.11 -6.98
C SER A 21 16.18 21.43 -5.63
N ASN A 22 15.30 22.42 -5.60
CA ASN A 22 14.50 22.74 -4.41
C ASN A 22 13.85 21.45 -3.85
N PRO A 23 13.94 21.20 -2.53
CA PRO A 23 13.30 20.04 -1.91
C PRO A 23 11.77 20.18 -1.97
N ALA A 24 11.07 19.07 -2.17
CA ALA A 24 9.62 19.00 -1.95
C ALA A 24 9.36 18.92 -0.44
N VAL A 25 8.58 19.87 0.10
CA VAL A 25 8.33 19.99 1.55
C VAL A 25 6.85 19.78 1.86
N ALA A 26 6.55 19.14 2.99
CA ALA A 26 5.21 19.02 3.56
C ALA A 26 5.20 19.40 5.04
N PHE A 27 4.07 19.91 5.52
CA PHE A 27 3.79 20.18 6.94
C PHE A 27 2.52 19.42 7.34
N HIS A 28 2.58 18.67 8.43
CA HIS A 28 1.44 17.93 8.97
C HIS A 28 1.42 17.90 10.50
N TYR A 29 0.41 18.53 11.13
CA TYR A 29 0.29 18.72 12.58
C TYR A 29 -0.78 17.85 13.25
N GLY A 30 -1.41 16.94 12.50
CA GLY A 30 -2.26 15.90 13.09
C GLY A 30 -1.48 14.95 14.00
N THR A 31 -2.16 14.38 15.00
CA THR A 31 -1.61 13.41 15.97
C THR A 31 -1.18 12.09 15.31
N GLU A 32 -1.87 11.70 14.24
CA GLU A 32 -1.60 10.49 13.45
C GLU A 32 -1.27 10.85 11.99
N PRO A 33 -0.04 11.34 11.70
CA PRO A 33 0.32 11.71 10.35
C PRO A 33 0.26 10.52 9.36
N PRO A 34 -0.20 10.74 8.12
CA PRO A 34 -0.28 9.71 7.09
C PRO A 34 1.13 9.34 6.60
N THR A 35 1.76 8.39 7.31
CA THR A 35 3.19 8.03 7.18
C THR A 35 3.59 7.72 5.74
N ASP A 36 2.81 6.90 5.03
CA ASP A 36 3.13 6.51 3.66
C ASP A 36 3.09 7.74 2.74
N GLU A 37 1.98 8.47 2.72
CA GLU A 37 1.80 9.63 1.84
C GLU A 37 2.87 10.71 2.06
N LEU A 38 3.29 10.93 3.31
CA LEU A 38 4.32 11.90 3.66
C LEU A 38 5.71 11.51 3.14
N ARG A 39 6.00 10.21 2.93
CA ARG A 39 7.27 9.77 2.31
C ARG A 39 7.42 10.22 0.86
N ALA A 40 6.36 10.72 0.22
CA ALA A 40 6.46 11.38 -1.09
C ALA A 40 7.32 12.65 -1.08
N PHE A 41 7.55 13.28 0.07
CA PHE A 41 8.24 14.56 0.20
C PHE A 41 9.67 14.37 0.73
N ASP A 42 10.56 15.28 0.35
CA ASP A 42 11.96 15.25 0.76
C ASP A 42 12.10 15.67 2.22
N TRP A 43 11.39 16.71 2.63
CA TRP A 43 11.32 17.19 4.02
C TRP A 43 9.88 17.22 4.52
N VAL A 44 9.66 16.72 5.74
CA VAL A 44 8.33 16.67 6.36
C VAL A 44 8.39 17.23 7.77
N VAL A 45 7.64 18.31 8.02
CA VAL A 45 7.55 18.97 9.33
C VAL A 45 6.35 18.43 10.09
N VAL A 46 6.57 17.91 11.30
CA VAL A 46 5.54 17.34 12.17
C VAL A 46 5.58 17.90 13.58
N GLN A 47 4.50 17.72 14.32
CA GLN A 47 4.43 18.10 15.73
C GLN A 47 5.20 17.11 16.63
N PRO A 48 5.81 17.58 17.73
CA PRO A 48 6.57 16.72 18.63
C PRO A 48 5.70 15.68 19.36
N TYR A 49 4.40 15.92 19.48
CA TYR A 49 3.44 14.99 20.10
C TYR A 49 2.83 13.99 19.11
N SER A 50 3.20 14.02 17.82
CA SER A 50 2.73 13.01 16.87
C SER A 50 3.19 11.61 17.27
N ASN A 51 2.40 10.60 16.89
CA ASN A 51 2.71 9.18 17.14
C ASN A 51 3.81 8.61 16.22
N LEU A 52 4.40 9.45 15.36
CA LEU A 52 5.49 9.05 14.46
C LEU A 52 6.78 8.80 15.25
N ASN A 53 7.37 7.63 15.02
CA ASN A 53 8.73 7.31 15.45
C ASN A 53 9.72 7.66 14.32
N PRO A 54 10.68 8.58 14.54
CA PRO A 54 11.68 8.92 13.53
C PRO A 54 12.49 7.74 13.01
N ALA A 55 12.76 6.73 13.84
CA ALA A 55 13.50 5.54 13.44
C ALA A 55 12.76 4.69 12.40
N ASP A 56 11.42 4.66 12.46
CA ASP A 56 10.57 3.88 11.55
C ASP A 56 10.21 4.67 10.28
N TYR A 57 10.31 6.01 10.34
CA TYR A 57 9.95 6.89 9.24
C TYR A 57 11.11 7.17 8.28
N GLN A 58 12.26 7.56 8.80
CA GLN A 58 13.33 8.19 8.01
C GLN A 58 13.84 7.27 6.90
N THR A 59 13.93 7.83 5.70
CA THR A 59 14.51 7.15 4.53
C THR A 59 15.55 8.06 3.88
N PRO A 60 16.42 7.54 3.00
CA PRO A 60 17.38 8.39 2.26
C PRO A 60 16.70 9.52 1.48
N ASP A 61 15.42 9.36 1.13
CA ASP A 61 14.65 10.26 0.29
C ASP A 61 13.61 11.11 1.06
N SER A 62 13.40 10.87 2.35
CA SER A 62 12.40 11.60 3.16
C SER A 62 12.86 11.75 4.61
N GLN A 63 13.04 13.00 5.03
CA GLN A 63 13.57 13.36 6.35
C GLN A 63 12.53 14.11 7.18
N LEU A 64 12.47 13.81 8.48
CA LEU A 64 11.59 14.49 9.41
C LEU A 64 12.25 15.74 10.01
N PHE A 65 11.43 16.78 10.10
CA PHE A 65 11.64 17.97 10.88
C PHE A 65 10.59 18.01 11.98
N VAL A 66 10.98 18.43 13.19
CA VAL A 66 10.03 18.61 14.29
C VAL A 66 9.77 20.09 14.52
N TYR A 67 8.51 20.45 14.69
CA TYR A 67 8.07 21.79 15.07
C TYR A 67 8.59 22.15 16.46
N VAL A 68 9.20 23.33 16.58
CA VAL A 68 9.60 23.92 17.85
C VAL A 68 9.31 25.41 17.83
N SER A 69 8.44 25.87 18.74
CA SER A 69 8.24 27.30 18.98
C SER A 69 9.43 27.85 19.78
N ALA A 70 10.27 28.67 19.14
CA ALA A 70 11.50 29.19 19.74
C ALA A 70 11.29 30.49 20.53
N GLY A 71 10.30 31.30 20.15
CA GLY A 71 9.97 32.57 20.80
C GLY A 71 8.78 32.49 21.75
N GLU A 72 8.02 31.39 21.77
CA GLU A 72 6.83 31.26 22.61
C GLU A 72 6.72 29.90 23.31
N LEU A 73 5.93 29.86 24.39
CA LEU A 73 5.42 28.62 24.99
C LEU A 73 3.89 28.71 25.06
N HIS A 74 3.20 27.73 24.45
CA HIS A 74 1.74 27.65 24.51
C HIS A 74 1.24 27.60 25.97
N GLY A 75 0.09 28.21 26.27
CA GLY A 75 -0.47 28.35 27.62
C GLY A 75 -0.68 27.03 28.39
N GLN A 76 -0.79 25.92 27.67
CA GLN A 76 -0.92 24.56 28.24
C GLN A 76 0.40 23.78 28.31
N SER A 77 1.53 24.40 27.94
CA SER A 77 2.84 23.74 27.96
C SER A 77 3.29 23.44 29.38
N THR A 78 3.69 22.20 29.65
CA THR A 78 4.26 21.79 30.94
C THR A 78 5.59 22.50 31.26
N HIS A 79 6.22 23.13 30.27
CA HIS A 79 7.45 23.90 30.46
C HIS A 79 7.22 25.26 31.12
N LEU A 80 6.00 25.82 31.09
CA LEU A 80 5.72 27.13 31.71
C LEU A 80 6.02 27.16 33.21
N ASN A 81 5.80 26.04 33.91
CA ASN A 81 6.05 25.92 35.34
C ASN A 81 7.51 25.56 35.67
N LYS A 82 8.32 25.21 34.67
CA LYS A 82 9.69 24.70 34.82
C LYS A 82 10.76 25.65 34.30
N ILE A 83 10.40 26.56 33.38
CA ILE A 83 11.33 27.52 32.80
C ILE A 83 11.88 28.48 33.88
N PRO A 84 13.17 28.89 33.81
CA PRO A 84 13.74 29.78 34.81
C PRO A 84 12.97 31.09 34.97
N LYS A 85 12.88 31.59 36.21
CA LYS A 85 12.23 32.88 36.51
C LYS A 85 12.84 34.01 35.67
N GLY A 86 11.98 34.86 35.11
CA GLY A 86 12.38 35.99 34.26
C GLY A 86 12.57 35.66 32.78
N CYS A 87 12.31 34.42 32.34
CA CYS A 87 12.34 34.07 30.92
C CYS A 87 11.06 34.47 30.16
N ILE A 88 9.96 34.77 30.84
CA ILE A 88 8.70 35.20 30.20
C ILE A 88 8.66 36.73 30.19
N VAL A 89 8.48 37.34 29.02
CA VAL A 89 8.47 38.81 28.82
C VAL A 89 7.14 39.37 28.33
N GLY A 90 6.17 38.53 28.01
CA GLY A 90 4.81 38.94 27.70
C GLY A 90 3.94 37.81 27.20
N THR A 91 2.81 38.14 26.55
CA THR A 91 1.81 37.16 26.11
C THR A 91 1.30 37.47 24.71
N ASN A 92 1.17 36.45 23.88
CA ASN A 92 0.47 36.49 22.60
C ASN A 92 -0.98 36.02 22.80
N LYS A 93 -1.92 36.96 22.80
CA LYS A 93 -3.34 36.67 23.06
C LYS A 93 -4.01 35.83 21.96
N ALA A 94 -3.61 36.01 20.70
CA ALA A 94 -4.22 35.31 19.57
C ALA A 94 -3.96 33.80 19.62
N TRP A 95 -2.80 33.41 20.17
CA TRP A 95 -2.34 32.02 20.28
C TRP A 95 -2.29 31.49 21.71
N GLN A 96 -2.78 32.28 22.68
CA GLN A 96 -2.77 31.95 24.10
C GLN A 96 -1.38 31.48 24.59
N ALA A 97 -0.32 32.16 24.15
CA ALA A 97 1.06 31.76 24.39
C ALA A 97 1.85 32.82 25.17
N SER A 98 2.90 32.39 25.87
CA SER A 98 3.83 33.27 26.60
C SER A 98 5.08 33.54 25.77
N VAL A 99 5.50 34.79 25.62
CA VAL A 99 6.68 35.20 24.86
C VAL A 99 7.95 34.99 25.71
N ILE A 100 8.95 34.33 25.14
CA ILE A 100 10.20 33.92 25.81
C ILE A 100 11.37 34.83 25.45
N ASP A 101 12.12 35.28 26.45
CA ASP A 101 13.32 36.09 26.26
C ASP A 101 14.56 35.24 25.98
N GLN A 102 14.79 34.97 24.70
CA GLN A 102 15.98 34.25 24.24
C GLN A 102 17.28 35.06 24.36
N SER A 103 17.25 36.33 24.78
CA SER A 103 18.49 37.10 25.03
C SER A 103 19.19 36.69 26.32
N LEU A 104 18.48 36.07 27.26
CA LEU A 104 19.02 35.61 28.53
C LEU A 104 19.69 34.24 28.39
N PRO A 105 20.98 34.06 28.76
CA PRO A 105 21.69 32.78 28.64
C PRO A 105 20.99 31.61 29.34
N LYS A 106 20.42 31.85 30.54
CA LYS A 106 19.68 30.84 31.31
C LYS A 106 18.44 30.30 30.56
N CYS A 107 17.79 31.14 29.76
CA CYS A 107 16.59 30.75 29.01
C CYS A 107 16.98 29.92 27.79
N ARG A 108 18.05 30.30 27.08
CA ARG A 108 18.61 29.51 25.98
C ARG A 108 19.11 28.15 26.44
N GLN A 109 19.81 28.09 27.57
CA GLN A 109 20.30 26.82 28.12
C GLN A 109 19.14 25.88 28.44
N TYR A 110 18.10 26.38 29.13
CA TYR A 110 16.90 25.60 29.41
C TYR A 110 16.23 25.08 28.12
N PHE A 111 16.14 25.93 27.09
CA PHE A 111 15.57 25.55 25.80
C PHE A 111 16.38 24.41 25.13
N LEU A 112 17.71 24.52 25.12
CA LEU A 112 18.58 23.48 24.57
C LEU A 112 18.44 22.15 25.32
N ASP A 113 18.48 22.19 26.65
CA ASP A 113 18.51 20.99 27.48
C ASP A 113 17.14 20.30 27.59
N HIS A 114 16.05 21.06 27.60
CA HIS A 114 14.72 20.52 27.90
C HIS A 114 13.75 20.48 26.72
N ILE A 115 14.06 21.16 25.61
CA ILE A 115 13.21 21.15 24.41
C ILE A 115 13.96 20.49 23.24
N VAL A 116 15.16 20.98 22.90
CA VAL A 116 15.90 20.47 21.73
C VAL A 116 16.50 19.08 21.99
N THR A 117 17.21 18.91 23.11
CA THR A 117 17.92 17.65 23.42
C THR A 117 16.99 16.43 23.48
N PRO A 118 15.82 16.46 24.15
CA PRO A 118 14.92 15.31 24.16
C PRO A 118 14.37 14.93 22.78
N LEU A 119 14.17 15.91 21.89
CA LEU A 119 13.75 15.65 20.51
C LEU A 119 14.87 15.04 19.67
N TRP A 120 16.11 15.49 19.88
CA TRP A 120 17.30 14.89 19.26
C TRP A 120 17.49 13.43 19.70
N GLU A 121 17.33 13.15 21.01
CA GLU A 121 17.40 11.81 21.59
C GLU A 121 16.30 10.87 21.06
N ARG A 122 15.11 11.41 20.77
CA ARG A 122 14.04 10.69 20.07
C ARG A 122 14.35 10.38 18.60
N GLY A 123 15.43 10.90 18.05
CA GLY A 123 15.91 10.59 16.69
C GLY A 123 15.62 11.66 15.63
N PHE A 124 15.06 12.82 15.99
CA PHE A 124 14.91 13.92 15.04
C PHE A 124 16.28 14.51 14.68
N ARG A 125 16.46 14.84 13.39
CA ARG A 125 17.68 15.49 12.86
C ARG A 125 17.39 16.82 12.15
N GLY A 126 16.11 17.18 12.02
CA GLY A 126 15.66 18.47 11.51
C GLY A 126 14.76 19.19 12.52
N PHE A 127 14.88 20.51 12.61
CA PHE A 127 14.05 21.35 13.46
C PHE A 127 13.44 22.50 12.63
N PHE A 128 12.13 22.70 12.78
CA PHE A 128 11.42 23.85 12.25
C PHE A 128 11.20 24.85 13.40
N LEU A 129 11.92 25.96 13.38
CA LEU A 129 11.92 26.97 14.44
C LEU A 129 10.90 28.05 14.11
N ASP A 130 9.85 28.12 14.92
CA ASP A 130 8.73 29.04 14.75
C ASP A 130 8.76 30.19 15.76
N THR A 131 7.87 31.18 15.63
CA THR A 131 7.66 32.32 16.55
C THR A 131 8.90 33.21 16.72
N LEU A 132 9.73 33.28 15.68
CA LEU A 132 11.00 34.02 15.67
C LEU A 132 10.82 35.55 15.60
N ASP A 133 9.59 36.03 15.49
CA ASP A 133 9.20 37.44 15.46
C ASP A 133 8.32 37.85 16.65
N SER A 134 7.99 36.94 17.56
CA SER A 134 7.09 37.21 18.71
C SER A 134 7.60 38.26 19.69
N TYR A 135 8.92 38.50 19.73
CA TYR A 135 9.50 39.59 20.53
C TYR A 135 8.98 40.97 20.10
N GLN A 136 8.50 41.12 18.87
CA GLN A 136 7.93 42.38 18.37
C GLN A 136 6.62 42.76 19.10
N LEU A 137 5.91 41.79 19.69
CA LEU A 137 4.70 42.03 20.47
C LEU A 137 4.97 42.74 21.81
N VAL A 138 6.22 42.67 22.30
CA VAL A 138 6.63 43.17 23.63
C VAL A 138 7.73 44.23 23.57
N SER A 139 8.33 44.47 22.39
CA SER A 139 9.47 45.37 22.21
C SER A 139 9.06 46.69 21.57
N GLU A 140 8.95 47.75 22.37
CA GLU A 140 8.63 49.10 21.89
C GLU A 140 9.85 49.78 21.23
N GLN A 141 11.03 49.67 21.85
CA GLN A 141 12.26 50.33 21.40
C GLN A 141 13.10 49.47 20.44
N ALA A 142 13.86 50.15 19.57
CA ALA A 142 14.73 49.47 18.60
C ALA A 142 15.91 48.72 19.27
N SER A 143 16.41 49.23 20.40
CA SER A 143 17.44 48.58 21.23
C SER A 143 16.97 47.23 21.77
N ASP A 144 15.74 47.17 22.28
CA ASP A 144 15.14 45.94 22.80
C ASP A 144 14.93 44.90 21.71
N ARG A 145 14.41 45.34 20.55
CA ARG A 145 14.27 44.48 19.37
C ARG A 145 15.62 43.86 18.99
N LYS A 146 16.67 44.67 18.89
CA LYS A 146 18.02 44.19 18.55
C LYS A 146 18.58 43.21 19.61
N ARG A 147 18.32 43.45 20.90
CA ARG A 147 18.71 42.53 21.99
C ARG A 147 18.04 41.16 21.84
N HIS A 148 16.75 41.11 21.55
CA HIS A 148 16.03 39.86 21.33
C HIS A 148 16.49 39.14 20.05
N GLU A 149 16.73 39.87 18.97
CA GLU A 149 17.30 39.34 17.72
C GLU A 149 18.66 38.66 17.97
N GLN A 150 19.57 39.32 18.70
CA GLN A 150 20.86 38.72 19.07
C GLN A 150 20.70 37.48 19.96
N GLY A 151 19.66 37.46 20.81
CA GLY A 151 19.29 36.28 21.59
C GLY A 151 18.91 35.08 20.72
N LEU A 152 18.09 35.31 19.69
CA LEU A 152 17.69 34.27 18.74
C LEU A 152 18.87 33.78 17.89
N VAL A 153 19.74 34.69 17.42
CA VAL A 153 21.00 34.33 16.73
C VAL A 153 21.85 33.41 17.61
N ALA A 154 22.07 33.79 18.87
CA ALA A 154 22.84 32.99 19.82
C ALA A 154 22.19 31.61 20.10
N LEU A 155 20.86 31.53 20.10
CA LEU A 155 20.15 30.25 20.25
C LEU A 155 20.40 29.34 19.05
N ILE A 156 20.23 29.85 17.82
CA ILE A 156 20.42 29.08 16.58
C ILE A 156 21.85 28.55 16.50
N GLN A 157 22.83 29.42 16.74
CA GLN A 157 24.25 29.04 16.76
C GLN A 157 24.56 28.01 17.85
N ALA A 158 23.92 28.12 19.02
CA ALA A 158 24.10 27.14 20.08
C ALA A 158 23.48 25.77 19.74
N ILE A 159 22.33 25.72 19.06
CA ILE A 159 21.75 24.47 18.53
C ILE A 159 22.74 23.82 17.55
N LYS A 160 23.21 24.60 16.56
CA LYS A 160 24.12 24.10 15.52
C LYS A 160 25.47 23.67 16.08
N SER A 161 25.99 24.39 17.08
CA SER A 161 27.24 24.03 17.76
C SER A 161 27.11 22.73 18.56
N ARG A 162 25.99 22.52 19.26
CA ARG A 162 25.76 21.29 20.04
C ARG A 162 25.46 20.09 19.14
N TYR A 163 24.76 20.31 18.04
CA TYR A 163 24.36 19.27 17.10
C TYR A 163 24.69 19.69 15.65
N PRO A 164 25.96 19.55 15.20
CA PRO A 164 26.41 20.04 13.90
C PRO A 164 25.63 19.51 12.69
N GLU A 165 25.13 18.28 12.78
CA GLU A 165 24.34 17.62 11.72
C GLU A 165 22.88 18.10 11.65
N THR A 166 22.41 18.94 12.58
CA THR A 166 21.01 19.40 12.54
C THR A 166 20.73 20.21 11.31
N LYS A 167 19.58 19.92 10.70
CA LYS A 167 18.97 20.80 9.71
C LYS A 167 18.01 21.77 10.36
N LEU A 168 18.07 23.05 10.00
CA LEU A 168 17.22 24.09 10.57
C LEU A 168 16.39 24.78 9.49
N ILE A 169 15.08 24.83 9.69
CA ILE A 169 14.17 25.66 8.90
C ILE A 169 13.64 26.76 9.81
N LEU A 170 13.80 28.02 9.42
CA LEU A 170 13.27 29.16 10.17
C LEU A 170 11.91 29.57 9.62
N ASN A 171 10.89 29.74 10.46
CA ASN A 171 9.70 30.50 10.06
C ASN A 171 10.01 32.00 10.19
N ARG A 172 10.12 32.69 9.05
CA ARG A 172 10.51 34.10 8.93
C ARG A 172 11.94 34.36 9.44
N GLY A 173 12.10 35.02 10.60
CA GLY A 173 13.40 35.43 11.13
C GLY A 173 14.16 36.48 10.30
N PHE A 174 13.47 37.21 9.41
CA PHE A 174 14.10 38.11 8.43
C PHE A 174 15.07 39.16 9.02
N PRO A 175 14.80 39.83 10.17
CA PRO A 175 15.66 40.89 10.68
C PRO A 175 17.11 40.48 10.97
N PHE A 176 17.33 39.20 11.31
CA PHE A 176 18.65 38.67 11.68
C PHE A 176 19.15 37.55 10.75
N LEU A 177 18.43 37.27 9.65
CA LEU A 177 18.69 36.13 8.78
C LEU A 177 20.13 36.12 8.21
N GLU A 178 20.66 37.27 7.83
CA GLU A 178 22.03 37.39 7.30
C GLU A 178 23.10 36.86 8.27
N GLN A 179 22.86 36.96 9.58
CA GLN A 179 23.81 36.53 10.62
C GLN A 179 23.82 35.01 10.84
N VAL A 180 22.77 34.32 10.43
CA VAL A 180 22.57 32.87 10.64
C VAL A 180 22.43 32.10 9.33
N ALA A 181 22.62 32.75 8.17
CA ALA A 181 22.39 32.14 6.86
C ALA A 181 23.26 30.89 6.63
N SER A 182 24.47 30.83 7.21
CA SER A 182 25.34 29.65 7.16
C SER A 182 24.94 28.51 8.10
N ASP A 183 24.08 28.78 9.08
CA ASP A 183 23.68 27.82 10.12
C ASP A 183 22.33 27.14 9.81
N VAL A 184 21.61 27.61 8.78
CA VAL A 184 20.24 27.18 8.46
C VAL A 184 20.11 26.63 7.05
N ASP A 185 19.14 25.75 6.84
CA ASP A 185 18.94 25.01 5.59
C ASP A 185 17.79 25.57 4.74
N ALA A 186 16.85 26.30 5.33
CA ALA A 186 15.78 26.99 4.61
C ALA A 186 15.06 28.03 5.48
N VAL A 187 14.28 28.88 4.80
CA VAL A 187 13.34 29.82 5.44
C VAL A 187 11.94 29.55 4.94
N ALA A 188 10.98 29.47 5.84
CA ALA A 188 9.55 29.41 5.55
C ALA A 188 8.87 30.75 5.84
N ALA A 189 7.70 30.99 5.25
CA ALA A 189 6.82 32.08 5.65
C ALA A 189 5.34 31.79 5.38
N GLU A 190 4.50 32.38 6.23
CA GLU A 190 3.03 32.36 6.16
C GLU A 190 2.50 33.80 6.12
N SER A 191 1.70 34.23 5.15
CA SER A 191 1.34 33.58 3.87
C SER A 191 1.48 34.59 2.73
N LEU A 192 1.60 34.13 1.49
CA LEU A 192 1.88 34.98 0.33
C LEU A 192 0.64 35.38 -0.48
N TYR A 193 -0.29 34.44 -0.73
CA TYR A 193 -1.50 34.71 -1.51
C TYR A 193 -2.78 34.41 -0.74
N GLN A 194 -2.84 33.26 -0.07
CA GLN A 194 -3.97 32.76 0.68
C GLN A 194 -3.55 32.55 2.13
N GLY A 195 -4.13 33.30 3.05
CA GLY A 195 -3.79 33.29 4.46
C GLY A 195 -4.91 32.75 5.34
N TRP A 196 -4.59 32.60 6.62
CA TRP A 196 -5.54 32.23 7.67
C TRP A 196 -5.57 33.35 8.71
N ASN A 197 -6.77 33.83 9.04
CA ASN A 197 -6.98 34.75 10.14
C ASN A 197 -7.39 33.95 11.39
N GLN A 198 -6.45 33.80 12.33
CA GLN A 198 -6.65 33.04 13.56
C GLN A 198 -7.75 33.62 14.46
N SER A 199 -7.86 34.95 14.58
CA SER A 199 -8.85 35.55 15.49
C SER A 199 -10.29 35.45 14.97
N GLN A 200 -10.45 35.40 13.64
CA GLN A 200 -11.75 35.27 12.98
C GLN A 200 -12.09 33.83 12.58
N HIS A 201 -11.13 32.91 12.67
CA HIS A 201 -11.20 31.55 12.13
C HIS A 201 -11.65 31.52 10.65
N GLN A 202 -11.03 32.36 9.82
CA GLN A 202 -11.40 32.53 8.42
C GLN A 202 -10.22 32.47 7.46
N TYR A 203 -10.43 31.80 6.32
CA TYR A 203 -9.53 31.87 5.17
C TYR A 203 -9.62 33.25 4.52
N THR A 204 -8.48 33.87 4.24
CA THR A 204 -8.41 35.25 3.72
C THR A 204 -7.45 35.35 2.54
N LYS A 205 -7.58 36.41 1.73
CA LYS A 205 -6.58 36.76 0.73
C LYS A 205 -5.56 37.70 1.34
N VAL A 206 -4.28 37.44 1.13
CA VAL A 206 -3.21 38.34 1.55
C VAL A 206 -3.29 39.62 0.74
N ASN A 207 -3.34 40.77 1.42
CA ASN A 207 -3.47 42.06 0.74
C ASN A 207 -2.20 42.40 -0.08
N PRO A 208 -2.29 43.29 -1.08
CA PRO A 208 -1.16 43.55 -1.98
C PRO A 208 0.08 44.15 -1.31
N GLN A 209 -0.09 44.96 -0.26
CA GLN A 209 1.03 45.62 0.43
C GLN A 209 1.85 44.61 1.24
N ASP A 210 1.18 43.79 2.05
CA ASP A 210 1.81 42.73 2.83
C ASP A 210 2.48 41.70 1.92
N ARG A 211 1.83 41.36 0.80
CA ARG A 211 2.41 40.48 -0.22
C ARG A 211 3.69 41.06 -0.79
N GLN A 212 3.70 42.34 -1.17
CA GLN A 212 4.89 42.98 -1.74
C GLN A 212 6.02 43.06 -0.72
N TRP A 213 5.71 43.39 0.53
CA TRP A 213 6.67 43.38 1.62
C TRP A 213 7.28 41.97 1.80
N LEU A 214 6.43 40.93 1.86
CA LEU A 214 6.89 39.57 2.06
C LEU A 214 7.73 39.08 0.87
N LEU A 215 7.32 39.36 -0.37
CA LEU A 215 8.12 39.06 -1.57
C LEU A 215 9.53 39.65 -1.47
N ASN A 216 9.67 40.88 -0.98
CA ASN A 216 10.98 41.51 -0.81
C ASN A 216 11.84 40.75 0.22
N GLN A 217 11.27 40.32 1.34
CA GLN A 217 12.00 39.54 2.36
C GLN A 217 12.37 38.14 1.87
N LEU A 218 11.44 37.45 1.20
CA LEU A 218 11.68 36.12 0.62
C LEU A 218 12.77 36.16 -0.46
N ASN A 219 12.80 37.21 -1.28
CA ASN A 219 13.87 37.38 -2.26
C ASN A 219 15.23 37.65 -1.60
N LYS A 220 15.28 38.35 -0.45
CA LYS A 220 16.53 38.50 0.32
C LYS A 220 17.03 37.14 0.81
N ALA A 221 16.16 36.31 1.40
CA ALA A 221 16.51 34.96 1.84
C ALA A 221 17.06 34.12 0.68
N ARG A 222 16.42 34.18 -0.50
CA ARG A 222 16.89 33.49 -1.71
C ARG A 222 18.25 34.02 -2.19
N ASN A 223 18.48 35.33 -2.11
CA ASN A 223 19.76 35.93 -2.50
C ASN A 223 20.91 35.53 -1.55
N LEU A 224 20.60 35.10 -0.33
CA LEU A 224 21.55 34.47 0.60
C LEU A 224 21.80 32.98 0.28
N GLY A 225 21.19 32.44 -0.79
CA GLY A 225 21.34 31.05 -1.20
C GLY A 225 20.40 30.06 -0.49
N LEU A 226 19.46 30.55 0.32
CA LEU A 226 18.55 29.69 1.07
C LEU A 226 17.33 29.28 0.24
N PRO A 227 16.93 27.99 0.25
CA PRO A 227 15.60 27.56 -0.18
C PRO A 227 14.52 28.31 0.61
N VAL A 228 13.50 28.79 -0.10
CA VAL A 228 12.40 29.55 0.49
C VAL A 228 11.10 28.77 0.34
N ILE A 229 10.45 28.48 1.47
CA ILE A 229 9.19 27.76 1.58
C ILE A 229 8.07 28.77 1.84
N VAL A 230 6.94 28.62 1.17
CA VAL A 230 5.75 29.46 1.37
C VAL A 230 4.58 28.57 1.73
N ILE A 231 3.99 28.81 2.89
CA ILE A 231 2.86 28.07 3.42
C ILE A 231 1.61 28.95 3.29
N ASP A 232 0.66 28.50 2.47
CA ASP A 232 -0.60 29.19 2.18
C ASP A 232 -1.79 28.30 2.59
N TYR A 233 -2.90 28.94 2.94
CA TYR A 233 -4.04 28.26 3.56
C TYR A 233 -5.30 28.31 2.69
N LEU A 234 -5.86 27.13 2.40
CA LEU A 234 -7.14 26.98 1.71
C LEU A 234 -7.96 25.83 2.33
N PRO A 235 -9.30 25.90 2.26
CA PRO A 235 -10.14 24.81 2.76
C PRO A 235 -9.94 23.52 1.93
N PRO A 236 -10.14 22.33 2.52
CA PRO A 236 -9.84 21.04 1.88
C PRO A 236 -10.49 20.84 0.51
N ASN A 237 -11.70 21.37 0.29
CA ASN A 237 -12.44 21.23 -0.97
C ASN A 237 -11.95 22.13 -2.11
N GLN A 238 -10.95 23.00 -1.89
CA GLN A 238 -10.44 23.94 -2.90
C GLN A 238 -9.08 23.51 -3.50
N ARG A 239 -8.89 22.20 -3.76
CA ARG A 239 -7.62 21.67 -4.30
C ARG A 239 -7.20 22.27 -5.64
N ASP A 240 -8.14 22.60 -6.53
CA ASP A 240 -7.79 23.24 -7.81
C ASP A 240 -7.21 24.64 -7.60
N GLN A 241 -7.79 25.41 -6.68
CA GLN A 241 -7.26 26.72 -6.30
C GLN A 241 -5.90 26.57 -5.60
N ALA A 242 -5.70 25.53 -4.79
CA ALA A 242 -4.41 25.21 -4.19
C ALA A 242 -3.33 24.91 -5.25
N ARG A 243 -3.64 24.15 -6.32
CA ARG A 243 -2.72 23.94 -7.46
C ARG A 243 -2.39 25.23 -8.19
N ILE A 244 -3.35 26.13 -8.38
CA ILE A 244 -3.12 27.45 -8.98
C ILE A 244 -2.20 28.29 -8.09
N THR A 245 -2.46 28.32 -6.79
CA THR A 245 -1.64 29.05 -5.81
C THR A 245 -0.21 28.48 -5.75
N ALA A 246 -0.05 27.15 -5.74
CA ALA A 246 1.25 26.48 -5.79
C ALA A 246 2.08 26.92 -6.99
N LYS A 247 1.48 26.92 -8.19
CA LYS A 247 2.15 27.36 -9.42
C LYS A 247 2.56 28.84 -9.36
N LYS A 248 1.73 29.71 -8.76
CA LYS A 248 2.09 31.13 -8.58
C LYS A 248 3.30 31.29 -7.67
N ILE A 249 3.30 30.64 -6.51
CA ILE A 249 4.45 30.63 -5.59
C ILE A 249 5.70 30.09 -6.30
N GLN A 250 5.57 28.97 -7.03
CA GLN A 250 6.67 28.37 -7.77
C GLN A 250 7.25 29.29 -8.85
N SER A 251 6.42 30.13 -9.49
CA SER A 251 6.89 31.11 -10.48
C SER A 251 7.82 32.19 -9.91
N HIS A 252 7.81 32.41 -8.59
CA HIS A 252 8.79 33.24 -7.88
C HIS A 252 10.07 32.49 -7.49
N GLY A 253 10.19 31.21 -7.85
CA GLY A 253 11.31 30.35 -7.45
C GLY A 253 11.20 29.81 -6.02
N PHE A 254 10.04 29.94 -5.37
CA PHE A 254 9.80 29.46 -4.01
C PHE A 254 9.17 28.05 -4.00
N ILE A 255 9.24 27.38 -2.85
CA ILE A 255 8.70 26.05 -2.59
C ILE A 255 7.29 26.21 -2.01
N PRO A 256 6.22 25.88 -2.76
CA PRO A 256 4.87 25.95 -2.23
C PRO A 256 4.54 24.80 -1.28
N TRP A 257 3.74 25.10 -0.26
CA TRP A 257 2.93 24.14 0.48
C TRP A 257 1.57 24.76 0.78
N ILE A 258 0.49 24.21 0.22
CA ILE A 258 -0.86 24.71 0.42
C ILE A 258 -1.71 23.66 1.11
N THR A 259 -2.26 24.00 2.27
CA THR A 259 -2.96 23.08 3.17
C THR A 259 -4.10 23.79 3.92
N ASN A 260 -4.80 23.10 4.81
CA ASN A 260 -5.82 23.71 5.67
C ASN A 260 -5.19 24.39 6.90
N ALA A 261 -5.97 25.21 7.59
CA ALA A 261 -5.51 25.98 8.75
C ALA A 261 -4.95 25.11 9.89
N ASP A 262 -5.50 23.91 10.10
CA ASP A 262 -5.05 22.98 11.15
C ASP A 262 -3.81 22.17 10.75
N LEU A 263 -3.33 22.31 9.50
CA LEU A 263 -2.22 21.53 8.95
C LEU A 263 -2.42 20.01 9.09
N ASN A 264 -3.65 19.51 9.04
CA ASN A 264 -3.98 18.08 9.26
C ASN A 264 -4.45 17.37 7.97
N MET A 265 -4.07 17.90 6.81
CA MET A 265 -4.27 17.26 5.51
C MET A 265 -2.98 17.23 4.68
N VAL A 266 -2.89 16.29 3.73
CA VAL A 266 -1.81 16.29 2.73
C VAL A 266 -2.13 17.32 1.65
N GLY A 267 -1.41 18.43 1.74
CA GLY A 267 -1.53 19.60 0.88
C GLY A 267 -1.00 19.43 -0.55
N ILE A 268 -0.90 20.57 -1.25
CA ILE A 268 -0.31 20.69 -2.58
C ILE A 268 1.03 21.43 -2.47
N GLY A 269 2.11 20.84 -2.96
CA GLY A 269 3.41 21.50 -3.05
C GLY A 269 4.10 21.30 -4.39
N LEU A 270 5.44 21.26 -4.40
CA LEU A 270 6.21 20.86 -5.60
C LEU A 270 5.85 19.44 -6.07
N ARG A 271 5.44 18.59 -5.12
CA ARG A 271 4.86 17.28 -5.37
C ARG A 271 3.39 17.28 -4.96
N GLU A 272 2.58 16.59 -5.75
CA GLU A 272 1.21 16.23 -5.39
C GLU A 272 1.11 14.71 -5.28
N VAL A 273 0.78 14.22 -4.09
CA VAL A 273 0.48 12.80 -3.86
C VAL A 273 -0.78 12.43 -4.64
N MET A 274 -0.75 11.23 -5.25
CA MET A 274 -1.92 10.57 -5.82
C MET A 274 -2.44 9.57 -4.77
N PRO A 275 -3.51 9.90 -4.03
CA PRO A 275 -3.99 9.06 -2.95
C PRO A 275 -4.40 7.68 -3.46
N ARG A 276 -4.01 6.62 -2.74
CA ARG A 276 -4.34 5.22 -3.10
C ARG A 276 -5.30 4.54 -2.14
N LYS A 277 -5.51 5.08 -0.94
CA LYS A 277 -6.38 4.46 0.08
C LYS A 277 -7.85 4.74 -0.26
N ILE A 278 -8.68 3.69 -0.22
CA ILE A 278 -10.14 3.80 -0.24
C ILE A 278 -10.64 3.31 1.11
N LEU A 279 -11.25 4.22 1.88
CA LEU A 279 -11.86 3.87 3.16
C LEU A 279 -13.20 3.17 2.91
N MET A 280 -13.36 1.99 3.47
CA MET A 280 -14.46 1.07 3.18
C MET A 280 -15.28 0.81 4.44
N LEU A 281 -16.42 1.49 4.58
CA LEU A 281 -17.29 1.34 5.75
C LEU A 281 -18.26 0.17 5.59
N TYR A 282 -18.33 -0.68 6.61
CA TYR A 282 -19.25 -1.82 6.69
C TYR A 282 -19.88 -1.93 8.08
N ASN A 283 -21.01 -2.64 8.15
CA ASN A 283 -21.71 -3.03 9.37
C ASN A 283 -21.91 -4.55 9.41
N GLY A 284 -22.32 -5.07 10.58
CA GLY A 284 -22.61 -6.49 10.77
C GLY A 284 -21.53 -7.18 11.59
N ASN A 285 -20.94 -8.25 11.06
CA ASN A 285 -19.82 -8.93 11.71
C ASN A 285 -18.65 -7.95 11.84
N THR A 286 -18.02 -7.87 13.01
CA THR A 286 -16.88 -6.97 13.24
C THR A 286 -15.63 -7.46 12.50
N ASN A 287 -15.54 -8.74 12.15
CA ASN A 287 -14.47 -9.26 11.30
C ASN A 287 -14.68 -8.82 9.84
N PRO A 288 -13.77 -8.02 9.26
CA PRO A 288 -13.92 -7.57 7.87
C PRO A 288 -13.85 -8.71 6.85
N TYR A 289 -13.33 -9.88 7.23
CA TYR A 289 -13.22 -11.05 6.34
C TYR A 289 -14.57 -11.47 5.75
N ASP A 290 -15.62 -11.41 6.57
CA ASP A 290 -16.99 -11.83 6.21
C ASP A 290 -17.86 -10.73 5.60
N SER A 291 -17.25 -9.64 5.12
CA SER A 291 -18.00 -8.52 4.55
C SER A 291 -18.14 -8.61 3.03
N ASN A 292 -19.26 -8.10 2.49
CA ASN A 292 -19.43 -7.93 1.03
C ASN A 292 -18.32 -7.06 0.39
N LEU A 293 -17.72 -6.14 1.15
CA LEU A 293 -16.57 -5.34 0.71
C LEU A 293 -15.34 -6.23 0.45
N ASN A 294 -15.07 -7.19 1.33
CA ASN A 294 -13.99 -8.15 1.14
C ASN A 294 -14.31 -9.15 0.02
N TYR A 295 -15.50 -9.76 0.07
CA TYR A 295 -15.92 -10.79 -0.89
C TYR A 295 -15.94 -10.30 -2.33
N TYR A 296 -16.37 -9.05 -2.57
CA TYR A 296 -16.63 -8.58 -3.93
C TYR A 296 -15.79 -7.38 -4.33
N LEU A 297 -15.68 -6.36 -3.48
CA LEU A 297 -15.20 -5.04 -3.91
C LEU A 297 -13.67 -4.86 -3.83
N THR A 298 -13.01 -5.61 -2.96
CA THR A 298 -11.56 -5.47 -2.73
C THR A 298 -10.74 -5.81 -3.98
N MET A 299 -11.15 -6.84 -4.75
CA MET A 299 -10.44 -7.23 -5.98
C MET A 299 -10.47 -6.13 -7.06
N PRO A 300 -11.63 -5.57 -7.46
CA PRO A 300 -11.68 -4.44 -8.39
C PRO A 300 -10.86 -3.24 -7.92
N VAL A 301 -10.90 -2.92 -6.62
CA VAL A 301 -10.13 -1.83 -6.02
C VAL A 301 -8.62 -2.06 -6.14
N ASN A 302 -8.15 -3.26 -5.79
CA ASN A 302 -6.74 -3.61 -5.95
C ASN A 302 -6.30 -3.60 -7.42
N TYR A 303 -7.13 -4.10 -8.33
CA TYR A 303 -6.84 -4.06 -9.77
C TYR A 303 -6.69 -2.62 -10.28
N LEU A 304 -7.52 -1.68 -9.82
CA LEU A 304 -7.42 -0.26 -10.18
C LEU A 304 -6.18 0.43 -9.58
N GLY A 305 -5.37 -0.27 -8.78
CA GLY A 305 -4.19 0.29 -8.14
C GLY A 305 -4.50 1.03 -6.84
N TYR A 306 -5.58 0.65 -6.16
CA TYR A 306 -5.97 1.24 -4.88
C TYR A 306 -5.93 0.20 -3.76
N SER A 307 -5.81 0.71 -2.56
CA SER A 307 -5.59 -0.02 -1.32
C SER A 307 -6.89 0.03 -0.50
N ALA A 308 -7.48 -1.13 -0.23
CA ALA A 308 -8.75 -1.22 0.47
C ALA A 308 -8.53 -1.13 1.99
N ARG A 309 -9.18 -0.17 2.65
CA ARG A 309 -9.09 0.06 4.09
C ARG A 309 -10.46 -0.16 4.73
N PRO A 310 -10.82 -1.41 5.12
CA PRO A 310 -12.07 -1.65 5.82
C PRO A 310 -12.07 -0.98 7.19
N LEU A 311 -13.20 -0.38 7.55
CA LEU A 311 -13.45 0.20 8.87
C LEU A 311 -14.88 -0.14 9.29
N HIS A 312 -15.01 -0.91 10.38
CA HIS A 312 -16.31 -1.22 10.94
C HIS A 312 -16.94 0.05 11.51
N ILE A 313 -18.22 0.29 11.25
CA ILE A 313 -18.88 1.53 11.68
C ILE A 313 -18.84 1.75 13.19
N GLN A 314 -18.80 0.71 14.03
CA GLN A 314 -18.73 0.86 15.50
C GLN A 314 -17.37 1.38 16.00
N ASN A 315 -16.34 1.39 15.15
CA ASN A 315 -15.06 1.97 15.49
C ASN A 315 -15.11 3.50 15.34
N SER A 316 -14.14 4.19 15.96
CA SER A 316 -13.98 5.63 15.77
C SER A 316 -13.76 5.96 14.30
N LEU A 317 -14.54 6.90 13.78
CA LEU A 317 -14.37 7.44 12.44
C LEU A 317 -13.27 8.52 12.49
N PRO A 318 -12.43 8.66 11.45
CA PRO A 318 -11.41 9.71 11.38
C PRO A 318 -12.03 11.11 11.56
N ASP A 319 -11.52 11.89 12.49
CA ASP A 319 -11.99 13.25 12.80
C ASP A 319 -11.30 14.34 11.94
N PHE A 320 -10.34 13.95 11.11
CA PHE A 320 -9.62 14.82 10.18
C PHE A 320 -10.14 14.72 8.73
N PRO A 321 -9.85 15.72 7.86
CA PRO A 321 -10.16 15.63 6.44
C PRO A 321 -9.36 14.52 5.75
N LEU A 322 -10.03 13.60 5.07
CA LEU A 322 -9.36 12.53 4.30
C LEU A 322 -8.78 13.03 2.96
N THR A 323 -9.01 14.30 2.62
CA THR A 323 -8.56 14.90 1.37
C THR A 323 -7.04 14.90 1.26
N GLY A 324 -6.53 14.31 0.18
CA GLY A 324 -5.09 14.18 -0.07
C GLY A 324 -4.45 12.92 0.53
N THR A 325 -5.16 12.18 1.39
CA THR A 325 -4.72 10.88 1.92
C THR A 325 -5.52 9.71 1.37
N HIS A 326 -6.82 9.93 1.11
CA HIS A 326 -7.71 8.93 0.54
C HIS A 326 -8.22 9.37 -0.84
N ALA A 327 -8.37 8.40 -1.74
CA ALA A 327 -8.98 8.60 -3.05
C ALA A 327 -10.50 8.74 -2.96
N GLY A 328 -11.10 8.18 -1.92
CA GLY A 328 -12.52 8.30 -1.63
C GLY A 328 -12.99 7.35 -0.54
N ILE A 329 -14.29 7.38 -0.29
CA ILE A 329 -14.99 6.54 0.68
C ILE A 329 -15.97 5.65 -0.08
N VAL A 330 -16.06 4.38 0.30
CA VAL A 330 -17.12 3.47 -0.11
C VAL A 330 -17.85 2.97 1.12
N THR A 331 -19.17 3.03 1.13
CA THR A 331 -20.00 2.31 2.08
C THR A 331 -20.64 1.12 1.38
N TRP A 332 -20.70 -0.03 2.05
CA TRP A 332 -21.58 -1.12 1.65
C TRP A 332 -22.29 -1.65 2.88
N PHE A 333 -23.52 -1.18 3.08
CA PHE A 333 -24.34 -1.56 4.22
C PHE A 333 -25.41 -2.55 3.77
N GLU A 334 -25.49 -3.69 4.47
CA GLU A 334 -26.48 -4.74 4.19
C GLU A 334 -27.81 -4.47 4.87
N LYS A 335 -27.78 -3.66 5.95
CA LYS A 335 -28.92 -3.33 6.79
C LYS A 335 -28.79 -1.89 7.29
N PRO A 336 -29.91 -1.24 7.69
CA PRO A 336 -29.88 0.05 8.37
C PRO A 336 -28.96 0.05 9.59
N LEU A 337 -28.32 1.20 9.88
CA LEU A 337 -27.29 1.30 10.91
C LEU A 337 -27.82 1.45 12.36
N GLY A 338 -29.13 1.63 12.54
CA GLY A 338 -29.72 1.84 13.86
C GLY A 338 -29.11 3.04 14.57
N ALA A 339 -28.58 2.84 15.78
CA ALA A 339 -28.02 3.89 16.63
C ALA A 339 -26.83 4.64 15.99
N GLU A 340 -26.10 4.03 15.05
CA GLU A 340 -24.92 4.64 14.42
C GLU A 340 -25.28 5.54 13.21
N SER A 341 -26.54 5.53 12.78
CA SER A 341 -27.04 6.23 11.60
C SER A 341 -26.66 7.71 11.55
N GLU A 342 -26.99 8.46 12.61
CA GLU A 342 -26.78 9.91 12.65
C GLU A 342 -25.28 10.26 12.65
N ARG A 343 -24.49 9.54 13.45
CA ARG A 343 -23.04 9.76 13.56
C ARG A 343 -22.33 9.50 12.22
N VAL A 344 -22.68 8.41 11.54
CA VAL A 344 -22.12 8.07 10.23
C VAL A 344 -22.58 9.08 9.16
N TRP A 345 -23.84 9.49 9.17
CA TRP A 345 -24.35 10.51 8.24
C TRP A 345 -23.65 11.86 8.41
N GLN A 346 -23.52 12.36 9.64
CA GLN A 346 -22.81 13.61 9.94
C GLN A 346 -21.37 13.58 9.42
N TRP A 347 -20.68 12.46 9.66
CA TRP A 347 -19.32 12.26 9.19
C TRP A 347 -19.23 12.21 7.66
N LEU A 348 -20.14 11.50 6.97
CA LEU A 348 -20.19 11.47 5.50
C LEU A 348 -20.44 12.87 4.92
N VAL A 349 -21.33 13.66 5.53
CA VAL A 349 -21.58 15.06 5.12
C VAL A 349 -20.32 15.91 5.31
N GLN A 350 -19.60 15.75 6.42
CA GLN A 350 -18.35 16.44 6.68
C GLN A 350 -17.28 16.10 5.62
N GLN A 351 -17.05 14.81 5.35
CA GLN A 351 -16.05 14.38 4.36
C GLN A 351 -16.42 14.80 2.93
N LYS A 352 -17.71 14.74 2.58
CA LYS A 352 -18.22 15.31 1.31
C LYS A 352 -17.90 16.80 1.21
N ASN A 353 -18.13 17.57 2.28
CA ASN A 353 -17.85 19.01 2.30
C ASN A 353 -16.34 19.30 2.27
N ASN A 354 -15.51 18.38 2.77
CA ASN A 354 -14.05 18.41 2.62
C ASN A 354 -13.57 18.04 1.20
N GLY A 355 -14.48 17.64 0.30
CA GLY A 355 -14.18 17.33 -1.10
C GLY A 355 -13.79 15.87 -1.36
N VAL A 356 -14.04 14.96 -0.40
CA VAL A 356 -13.78 13.53 -0.57
C VAL A 356 -14.91 12.89 -1.39
N PRO A 357 -14.61 12.20 -2.50
CA PRO A 357 -15.62 11.46 -3.25
C PRO A 357 -16.20 10.30 -2.45
N ILE A 358 -17.54 10.12 -2.49
CA ILE A 358 -18.25 9.08 -1.74
C ILE A 358 -19.04 8.18 -2.68
N VAL A 359 -18.92 6.88 -2.49
CA VAL A 359 -19.77 5.85 -3.10
C VAL A 359 -20.61 5.20 -2.01
N ILE A 360 -21.93 5.15 -2.23
CA ILE A 360 -22.88 4.44 -1.34
C ILE A 360 -23.42 3.22 -2.08
N MET A 361 -23.24 2.03 -1.49
CA MET A 361 -23.72 0.76 -2.04
C MET A 361 -24.66 0.07 -1.05
N GLY A 362 -25.81 -0.38 -1.54
CA GLY A 362 -26.78 -1.11 -0.75
C GLY A 362 -27.72 -0.16 -0.02
N ASP A 363 -27.75 -0.24 1.31
CA ASP A 363 -28.46 0.71 2.16
C ASP A 363 -27.67 2.03 2.31
N PHE A 364 -28.37 3.16 2.40
CA PHE A 364 -27.73 4.47 2.60
C PHE A 364 -27.08 4.62 3.99
N GLY A 365 -27.54 3.83 4.95
CA GLY A 365 -27.14 3.87 6.34
C GLY A 365 -27.77 5.00 7.13
N PHE A 366 -28.68 5.77 6.52
CA PHE A 366 -29.43 6.87 7.14
C PHE A 366 -30.85 6.98 6.57
N PRO A 367 -31.80 7.63 7.28
CA PRO A 367 -33.19 7.75 6.83
C PRO A 367 -33.32 8.45 5.47
N LEU A 368 -34.25 7.97 4.64
CA LEU A 368 -34.56 8.59 3.34
C LEU A 368 -35.56 9.77 3.48
N ASP A 369 -35.35 10.63 4.48
CA ASP A 369 -36.16 11.82 4.72
C ASP A 369 -35.47 13.09 4.13
N LYS A 370 -36.20 14.21 4.15
CA LYS A 370 -35.71 15.46 3.56
C LYS A 370 -34.42 16.01 4.23
N PRO A 371 -34.29 16.06 5.58
CA PRO A 371 -33.06 16.50 6.23
C PRO A 371 -31.82 15.71 5.82
N HIS A 372 -31.92 14.38 5.70
CA HIS A 372 -30.77 13.53 5.42
C HIS A 372 -30.42 13.46 3.93
N LEU A 373 -31.42 13.48 3.04
CA LEU A 373 -31.24 13.41 1.59
C LEU A 373 -30.76 14.72 0.96
N LYS A 374 -31.21 15.88 1.48
CA LYS A 374 -30.90 17.20 0.90
C LYS A 374 -29.39 17.48 0.78
N PRO A 375 -28.52 17.19 1.76
CA PRO A 375 -27.07 17.37 1.61
C PRO A 375 -26.45 16.57 0.46
N PHE A 376 -27.08 15.47 0.04
CA PHE A 376 -26.66 14.65 -1.09
C PHE A 376 -27.39 15.00 -2.39
N GLY A 377 -28.21 16.06 -2.43
CA GLY A 377 -28.97 16.45 -3.63
C GLY A 377 -29.95 15.35 -4.07
N LEU A 378 -30.55 14.69 -3.08
CA LEU A 378 -31.55 13.64 -3.25
C LEU A 378 -32.86 14.09 -2.62
N SER A 379 -33.97 13.53 -3.10
CA SER A 379 -35.29 13.70 -2.50
C SER A 379 -36.08 12.40 -2.62
N ALA A 380 -37.03 12.20 -1.71
CA ALA A 380 -38.02 11.14 -1.80
C ALA A 380 -39.40 11.75 -1.53
N PRO A 381 -40.40 11.53 -2.40
CA PRO A 381 -41.77 11.94 -2.12
C PRO A 381 -42.38 11.08 -1.01
N ASN A 382 -43.32 11.65 -0.26
CA ASN A 382 -44.18 10.87 0.63
C ASN A 382 -45.15 10.06 -0.24
N ILE A 383 -45.01 8.74 -0.26
CA ILE A 383 -45.96 7.87 -0.94
C ILE A 383 -46.79 7.09 0.08
N SER A 384 -48.06 6.89 -0.23
CA SER A 384 -48.96 5.98 0.51
C SER A 384 -48.90 4.53 0.04
N GLU A 385 -48.62 4.25 -1.25
CA GLU A 385 -48.61 2.88 -1.79
C GLU A 385 -47.87 2.77 -3.14
N THR A 386 -47.06 1.71 -3.31
CA THR A 386 -46.29 1.36 -4.53
C THR A 386 -47.08 0.42 -5.47
N GLY A 387 -47.09 0.70 -6.77
CA GLY A 387 -47.77 -0.11 -7.78
C GLY A 387 -46.94 -1.27 -8.36
N ALA A 388 -47.59 -2.38 -8.68
CA ALA A 388 -46.99 -3.53 -9.40
C ALA A 388 -47.31 -3.49 -10.91
N PRO A 389 -46.42 -3.93 -11.82
CA PRO A 389 -45.02 -4.34 -11.61
C PRO A 389 -44.05 -3.15 -11.60
N ILE A 390 -42.81 -3.38 -11.15
CA ILE A 390 -41.69 -2.43 -11.31
C ILE A 390 -41.02 -2.67 -12.66
N THR A 391 -40.84 -1.59 -13.43
CA THR A 391 -40.26 -1.64 -14.78
C THR A 391 -39.00 -0.80 -14.86
N ILE A 392 -38.03 -1.21 -15.68
CA ILE A 392 -36.80 -0.44 -15.93
C ILE A 392 -37.07 0.54 -17.07
N THR A 393 -37.05 1.84 -16.79
CA THR A 393 -37.27 2.89 -17.79
C THR A 393 -35.98 3.43 -18.38
N LYS A 394 -34.85 3.27 -17.67
CA LYS A 394 -33.52 3.67 -18.16
C LYS A 394 -32.44 2.77 -17.61
N ILE A 395 -31.48 2.39 -18.46
CA ILE A 395 -30.28 1.64 -18.07
C ILE A 395 -29.07 2.09 -18.89
N ASP A 396 -27.96 2.44 -18.22
CA ASP A 396 -26.65 2.65 -18.85
C ASP A 396 -25.84 1.36 -18.79
N LYS A 397 -25.82 0.62 -19.90
CA LYS A 397 -25.19 -0.70 -20.02
C LYS A 397 -23.67 -0.71 -19.83
N ARG A 398 -23.02 0.46 -19.78
CA ARG A 398 -21.59 0.56 -19.42
C ARG A 398 -21.34 0.36 -17.93
N PHE A 399 -22.40 0.46 -17.11
CA PHE A 399 -22.31 0.34 -15.65
C PHE A 399 -23.18 -0.78 -15.11
N ILE A 400 -24.29 -1.11 -15.76
CA ILE A 400 -25.29 -2.05 -15.24
C ILE A 400 -25.52 -3.16 -16.26
N GLY A 401 -25.55 -4.40 -15.78
CA GLY A 401 -25.69 -5.61 -16.60
C GLY A 401 -24.37 -6.31 -16.92
N LEU A 402 -23.35 -6.29 -16.02
CA LEU A 402 -22.03 -6.88 -16.30
C LEU A 402 -22.11 -8.41 -16.50
N GLU A 403 -22.64 -9.14 -15.52
CA GLU A 403 -22.79 -10.60 -15.54
C GLU A 403 -24.26 -11.03 -15.39
N ALA A 404 -25.10 -10.22 -14.75
CA ALA A 404 -26.54 -10.43 -14.60
C ALA A 404 -27.34 -9.15 -14.87
N ALA A 405 -28.55 -9.30 -15.41
CA ALA A 405 -29.49 -8.20 -15.57
C ALA A 405 -30.15 -7.83 -14.22
N PRO A 406 -30.44 -6.54 -13.94
CA PRO A 406 -31.18 -6.15 -12.75
C PRO A 406 -32.61 -6.73 -12.76
N GLN A 407 -33.06 -7.21 -11.60
CA GLN A 407 -34.39 -7.80 -11.37
C GLN A 407 -35.11 -7.00 -10.26
N PRO A 408 -35.71 -5.84 -10.57
CA PRO A 408 -36.37 -5.03 -9.55
C PRO A 408 -37.64 -5.70 -9.03
N THR A 409 -37.87 -5.63 -7.72
CA THR A 409 -39.11 -6.07 -7.08
C THR A 409 -39.81 -4.89 -6.39
N ILE A 410 -41.08 -5.08 -6.03
CA ILE A 410 -41.85 -4.06 -5.29
C ILE A 410 -41.25 -3.82 -3.90
N ALA A 411 -40.73 -4.88 -3.25
CA ALA A 411 -40.14 -4.79 -1.91
C ALA A 411 -38.88 -3.91 -1.88
N ASP A 412 -38.19 -3.80 -3.01
CA ASP A 412 -36.95 -3.04 -3.16
C ASP A 412 -37.18 -1.63 -3.76
N PHE A 413 -38.42 -1.29 -4.10
CA PHE A 413 -38.74 -0.03 -4.73
C PHE A 413 -38.88 1.09 -3.69
N SER A 414 -38.04 2.12 -3.83
CA SER A 414 -38.11 3.34 -3.02
C SER A 414 -37.94 4.55 -3.95
N PRO A 415 -38.87 5.52 -3.99
CA PRO A 415 -38.97 6.59 -5.00
C PRO A 415 -37.90 7.68 -4.85
N LEU A 416 -36.64 7.27 -4.78
CA LEU A 416 -35.51 8.17 -4.64
C LEU A 416 -35.32 8.95 -5.95
N HIS A 417 -35.22 10.27 -5.86
CA HIS A 417 -35.03 11.16 -6.98
C HIS A 417 -33.70 11.90 -6.88
N LEU A 418 -32.94 11.90 -7.97
CA LEU A 418 -31.72 12.68 -8.10
C LEU A 418 -32.02 14.11 -8.58
N GLU A 419 -31.49 15.12 -7.89
CA GLU A 419 -31.59 16.52 -8.34
C GLU A 419 -30.57 16.84 -9.44
N LYS A 420 -29.30 16.46 -9.24
CA LYS A 420 -28.21 16.76 -10.18
C LYS A 420 -27.27 15.57 -10.34
N GLY A 421 -27.05 15.16 -11.58
CA GLY A 421 -26.09 14.12 -11.94
C GLY A 421 -26.59 13.29 -13.11
N LYS A 422 -26.00 12.10 -13.25
CA LYS A 422 -26.30 11.16 -14.33
C LYS A 422 -26.91 9.89 -13.74
N VAL A 423 -28.21 9.71 -13.96
CA VAL A 423 -28.93 8.46 -13.64
C VAL A 423 -28.43 7.33 -14.54
N LEU A 424 -28.00 6.23 -13.91
CA LEU A 424 -27.48 5.00 -14.53
C LEU A 424 -28.54 3.89 -14.59
N LEU A 425 -29.41 3.80 -13.58
CA LEU A 425 -30.55 2.88 -13.53
C LEU A 425 -31.77 3.65 -13.04
N GLN A 426 -32.86 3.62 -13.80
CA GLN A 426 -34.14 4.21 -13.42
C GLN A 426 -35.24 3.15 -13.48
N LEU A 427 -36.05 3.13 -12.43
CA LEU A 427 -37.19 2.26 -12.28
C LEU A 427 -38.47 3.10 -12.23
N GLN A 428 -39.57 2.49 -12.62
CA GLN A 428 -40.90 3.06 -12.51
C GLN A 428 -41.91 2.00 -12.11
N ASP A 429 -42.77 2.35 -11.16
CA ASP A 429 -43.90 1.52 -10.72
C ASP A 429 -45.12 1.71 -11.66
N SER A 430 -46.17 0.90 -11.51
CA SER A 430 -47.37 1.04 -12.36
C SER A 430 -48.19 2.31 -12.08
N LYS A 431 -47.96 2.99 -10.93
CA LYS A 431 -48.53 4.29 -10.58
C LYS A 431 -47.67 5.47 -11.08
N LYS A 432 -46.68 5.20 -11.93
CA LYS A 432 -45.74 6.16 -12.54
C LYS A 432 -44.78 6.84 -11.56
N GLN A 433 -44.67 6.36 -10.33
CA GLN A 433 -43.64 6.77 -9.37
C GLN A 433 -42.29 6.30 -9.87
N ARG A 434 -41.27 7.13 -9.67
CA ARG A 434 -39.94 6.93 -10.25
C ARG A 434 -38.92 6.67 -9.15
N GLN A 435 -37.96 5.80 -9.41
CA GLN A 435 -36.77 5.63 -8.59
C GLN A 435 -35.52 5.73 -9.47
N ASP A 436 -34.65 6.65 -9.15
CA ASP A 436 -33.29 6.71 -9.67
C ASP A 436 -32.43 5.76 -8.82
N ALA A 437 -32.38 4.47 -9.17
CA ALA A 437 -31.78 3.42 -8.34
C ALA A 437 -30.23 3.43 -8.34
N ALA A 438 -29.62 4.02 -9.37
CA ALA A 438 -28.17 4.20 -9.43
C ALA A 438 -27.81 5.49 -10.16
N ALA A 439 -26.79 6.22 -9.69
CA ALA A 439 -26.36 7.47 -10.30
C ALA A 439 -24.89 7.82 -10.04
N ILE A 440 -24.33 8.62 -10.95
CA ILE A 440 -23.12 9.42 -10.71
C ILE A 440 -23.55 10.85 -10.34
N THR A 441 -23.03 11.40 -9.25
CA THR A 441 -23.41 12.69 -8.68
C THR A 441 -22.19 13.64 -8.58
N PRO A 442 -22.38 14.93 -8.26
CA PRO A 442 -21.27 15.84 -7.98
C PRO A 442 -20.43 15.50 -6.74
N TRP A 443 -20.97 14.70 -5.80
CA TRP A 443 -20.24 14.25 -4.60
C TRP A 443 -19.65 12.85 -4.77
N GLY A 444 -20.22 12.01 -5.64
CA GLY A 444 -19.62 10.74 -6.03
C GLY A 444 -20.60 9.86 -6.79
N GLY A 445 -21.16 8.84 -6.15
CA GLY A 445 -22.20 8.01 -6.76
C GLY A 445 -22.90 7.10 -5.77
N TYR A 446 -24.01 6.51 -6.20
CA TYR A 446 -24.68 5.49 -5.40
C TYR A 446 -25.32 4.43 -6.28
N ILE A 447 -25.56 3.26 -5.67
CA ILE A 447 -26.38 2.19 -6.22
C ILE A 447 -27.07 1.45 -5.06
N VAL A 448 -28.39 1.37 -5.12
CA VAL A 448 -29.17 0.71 -4.07
C VAL A 448 -29.30 -0.79 -4.32
N ALA A 449 -29.45 -1.55 -3.24
CA ALA A 449 -29.81 -2.96 -3.33
C ALA A 449 -31.18 -3.13 -4.03
N PRO A 450 -31.42 -4.25 -4.74
CA PRO A 450 -30.54 -5.40 -4.96
C PRO A 450 -29.68 -5.27 -6.23
N HIS A 451 -29.51 -4.08 -6.81
CA HIS A 451 -28.96 -3.91 -8.17
C HIS A 451 -27.42 -4.00 -8.27
N ILE A 452 -26.76 -4.59 -7.27
CA ILE A 452 -25.29 -4.61 -7.16
C ILE A 452 -24.75 -5.98 -7.58
N VAL A 453 -25.17 -7.01 -6.86
CA VAL A 453 -24.87 -8.42 -7.11
C VAL A 453 -26.17 -9.22 -7.06
N ASN A 454 -26.31 -10.22 -7.92
CA ASN A 454 -27.43 -11.14 -7.96
C ASN A 454 -27.01 -12.52 -7.44
N LEU A 455 -27.72 -13.07 -6.45
CA LEU A 455 -27.47 -14.42 -5.96
C LEU A 455 -28.34 -15.42 -6.74
N ILE A 456 -27.71 -16.38 -7.42
CA ILE A 456 -28.38 -17.46 -8.12
C ILE A 456 -27.98 -18.82 -7.55
N THR A 457 -28.78 -19.85 -7.80
CA THR A 457 -28.43 -21.24 -7.53
C THR A 457 -28.16 -21.95 -8.84
N LEU A 458 -26.95 -22.48 -9.01
CA LEU A 458 -26.57 -23.31 -10.14
C LEU A 458 -26.81 -24.79 -9.81
N PRO A 459 -27.44 -25.57 -10.72
CA PRO A 459 -27.59 -27.02 -10.53
C PRO A 459 -26.22 -27.68 -10.29
N GLU A 460 -26.15 -28.59 -9.31
CA GLU A 460 -24.93 -29.35 -8.92
C GLU A 460 -23.73 -28.51 -8.41
N GLU A 461 -23.79 -27.19 -8.54
CA GLU A 461 -22.70 -26.25 -8.31
C GLU A 461 -23.02 -25.28 -7.16
N GLY A 462 -24.28 -25.22 -6.69
CA GLY A 462 -24.68 -24.45 -5.50
C GLY A 462 -24.85 -22.95 -5.77
N ALA A 463 -24.75 -22.14 -4.72
CA ALA A 463 -24.97 -20.70 -4.78
C ALA A 463 -23.83 -19.98 -5.55
N GLN A 464 -24.18 -18.97 -6.35
CA GLN A 464 -23.24 -18.11 -7.08
C GLN A 464 -23.76 -16.67 -7.06
N SER A 465 -22.91 -15.73 -6.66
CA SER A 465 -23.16 -14.30 -6.84
C SER A 465 -22.73 -13.86 -8.24
N LEU A 466 -23.46 -12.96 -8.89
CA LEU A 466 -23.12 -12.41 -10.20
C LEU A 466 -23.15 -10.89 -10.14
N TRP A 467 -22.16 -10.22 -10.72
CA TRP A 467 -22.17 -8.75 -10.80
C TRP A 467 -23.31 -8.25 -11.69
N ILE A 468 -24.18 -7.41 -11.13
CA ILE A 468 -25.06 -6.56 -11.93
C ILE A 468 -24.28 -5.28 -12.29
N LEU A 469 -23.64 -4.65 -11.31
CA LEU A 469 -22.79 -3.49 -11.51
C LEU A 469 -21.47 -3.86 -12.19
N ASP A 470 -20.96 -3.06 -13.12
CA ASP A 470 -19.54 -3.06 -13.50
C ASP A 470 -18.75 -2.25 -12.46
N PRO A 471 -18.04 -2.91 -11.52
CA PRO A 471 -17.37 -2.20 -10.43
C PRO A 471 -16.19 -1.35 -10.94
N PHE A 472 -15.53 -1.74 -12.04
CA PHE A 472 -14.36 -1.02 -12.54
C PHE A 472 -14.77 0.34 -13.10
N THR A 473 -15.79 0.35 -13.97
CA THR A 473 -16.29 1.56 -14.60
C THR A 473 -16.99 2.47 -13.59
N PHE A 474 -17.78 1.90 -12.68
CA PHE A 474 -18.50 2.66 -11.66
C PHE A 474 -17.56 3.32 -10.65
N LEU A 475 -16.64 2.57 -10.03
CA LEU A 475 -15.71 3.13 -9.05
C LEU A 475 -14.85 4.23 -9.66
N THR A 476 -14.34 4.01 -10.87
CA THR A 476 -13.50 5.00 -11.58
C THR A 476 -14.24 6.32 -11.75
N GLN A 477 -15.51 6.30 -12.17
CA GLN A 477 -16.27 7.53 -12.41
C GLN A 477 -16.85 8.14 -11.13
N ALA A 478 -17.39 7.32 -10.23
CA ALA A 478 -18.02 7.79 -9.00
C ALA A 478 -17.00 8.37 -8.02
N LEU A 479 -15.84 7.74 -7.85
CA LEU A 479 -14.77 8.25 -7.01
C LEU A 479 -13.84 9.22 -7.75
N ARG A 480 -14.07 9.48 -9.05
CA ARG A 480 -13.24 10.37 -9.89
C ARG A 480 -11.77 9.97 -9.88
N LEU A 481 -11.52 8.67 -9.94
CA LEU A 481 -10.19 8.08 -9.86
C LEU A 481 -9.34 8.56 -11.04
N PRO A 482 -8.22 9.28 -10.81
CA PRO A 482 -7.36 9.71 -11.90
C PRO A 482 -6.60 8.52 -12.48
N GLU A 483 -6.26 8.62 -13.76
CA GLU A 483 -5.36 7.64 -14.37
C GLU A 483 -3.90 7.88 -13.93
N PHE A 484 -3.23 6.81 -13.53
CA PHE A 484 -1.82 6.81 -13.17
C PHE A 484 -1.18 5.43 -13.42
N PRO A 485 0.15 5.30 -13.36
CA PRO A 485 0.84 4.00 -13.40
C PRO A 485 0.45 3.10 -12.22
N VAL A 486 -0.32 2.04 -12.48
CA VAL A 486 -0.88 1.17 -11.44
C VAL A 486 0.16 0.14 -10.97
N PRO A 487 0.50 0.05 -9.67
CA PRO A 487 1.32 -1.04 -9.16
C PRO A 487 0.67 -2.39 -9.44
N ASP A 488 1.45 -3.32 -10.00
CA ASP A 488 0.98 -4.64 -10.41
C ASP A 488 1.83 -5.73 -9.74
N ILE A 489 1.18 -6.58 -8.96
CA ILE A 489 1.82 -7.72 -8.27
C ILE A 489 1.51 -9.07 -8.96
N THR A 490 0.96 -9.03 -10.17
CA THR A 490 0.70 -10.25 -10.98
C THR A 490 1.82 -10.52 -11.97
N THR A 491 2.69 -9.52 -12.18
CA THR A 491 3.72 -9.48 -13.21
C THR A 491 5.07 -9.11 -12.60
N ARG A 492 6.14 -9.71 -13.11
CA ARG A 492 7.52 -9.30 -12.81
C ARG A 492 8.35 -9.36 -14.08
N SER A 493 9.02 -8.26 -14.42
CA SER A 493 9.86 -8.18 -15.61
C SER A 493 9.11 -8.64 -16.87
N GLY A 494 7.85 -8.23 -17.00
CA GLY A 494 6.99 -8.48 -18.16
C GLY A 494 6.28 -9.84 -18.18
N ARG A 495 6.74 -10.81 -17.37
CA ARG A 495 6.12 -12.14 -17.31
C ARG A 495 5.18 -12.27 -16.12
N ARG A 496 4.12 -13.06 -16.28
CA ARG A 496 3.21 -13.39 -15.19
C ARG A 496 3.97 -14.13 -14.09
N ILE A 497 3.79 -13.73 -12.85
CA ILE A 497 4.40 -14.39 -11.69
C ILE A 497 3.84 -15.81 -11.57
N MET A 498 4.71 -16.74 -11.19
CA MET A 498 4.34 -18.09 -10.77
C MET A 498 4.91 -18.35 -9.37
N MET A 499 4.06 -18.80 -8.46
CA MET A 499 4.44 -19.17 -7.10
C MET A 499 3.82 -20.52 -6.71
N ILE A 500 4.43 -21.17 -5.73
CA ILE A 500 4.04 -22.50 -5.26
C ILE A 500 4.16 -22.50 -3.74
N HIS A 501 3.09 -22.88 -3.06
CA HIS A 501 3.17 -23.17 -1.63
C HIS A 501 2.42 -24.46 -1.28
N ILE A 502 2.96 -25.16 -0.30
CA ILE A 502 2.45 -26.43 0.20
C ILE A 502 2.05 -26.25 1.66
N ASP A 503 0.78 -26.53 1.95
CA ASP A 503 0.27 -26.56 3.31
C ASP A 503 0.52 -27.91 3.99
N GLY A 504 0.76 -27.86 5.30
CA GLY A 504 1.34 -28.97 6.06
C GLY A 504 0.46 -30.22 6.17
N ASP A 505 -0.82 -30.12 5.81
CA ASP A 505 -1.82 -31.18 5.94
C ASP A 505 -1.45 -32.45 5.20
N GLY A 506 -1.56 -33.57 5.91
CA GLY A 506 -1.34 -34.90 5.33
C GLY A 506 0.12 -35.25 5.10
N PHE A 507 1.08 -34.52 5.69
CA PHE A 507 2.50 -34.87 5.58
C PHE A 507 2.78 -36.33 6.00
N ALA A 508 2.16 -36.74 7.10
CA ALA A 508 2.23 -38.10 7.65
C ALA A 508 1.21 -39.09 7.05
N ALA A 509 0.41 -38.68 6.05
CA ALA A 509 -0.54 -39.59 5.39
C ALA A 509 0.22 -40.68 4.60
N LEU A 510 -0.36 -41.88 4.54
CA LEU A 510 0.22 -43.00 3.79
C LEU A 510 -0.37 -43.05 2.37
N SER A 511 0.51 -43.11 1.39
CA SER A 511 0.12 -43.13 -0.02
C SER A 511 -0.48 -44.47 -0.42
N THR A 512 -1.58 -44.40 -1.16
CA THR A 512 -2.20 -45.52 -1.88
C THR A 512 -1.85 -45.50 -3.37
N VAL A 513 -0.90 -44.65 -3.81
CA VAL A 513 -0.36 -44.67 -5.16
C VAL A 513 0.40 -45.98 -5.38
N PRO A 514 0.13 -46.78 -6.43
CA PRO A 514 0.69 -48.12 -6.59
C PRO A 514 2.22 -48.21 -6.39
N ASP A 515 2.99 -47.31 -7.02
CA ASP A 515 4.46 -47.32 -6.94
C ASP A 515 5.01 -46.84 -5.58
N TYR A 516 4.16 -46.23 -4.76
CA TYR A 516 4.51 -45.60 -3.49
C TYR A 516 3.67 -46.12 -2.31
N TYR A 517 3.03 -47.28 -2.48
CA TYR A 517 2.10 -47.82 -1.50
C TYR A 517 2.74 -47.92 -0.11
N GLY A 518 2.10 -47.30 0.89
CA GLY A 518 2.57 -47.30 2.28
C GLY A 518 3.71 -46.31 2.59
N ARG A 519 4.17 -45.50 1.62
CA ARG A 519 5.10 -44.39 1.90
C ARG A 519 4.38 -43.15 2.39
N PHE A 520 5.07 -42.29 3.14
CA PHE A 520 4.52 -41.01 3.55
C PHE A 520 4.33 -40.07 2.36
N ALA A 521 3.21 -39.36 2.30
CA ALA A 521 2.90 -38.42 1.22
C ALA A 521 3.95 -37.31 1.10
N GLY A 522 4.53 -36.86 2.22
CA GLY A 522 5.72 -35.99 2.25
C GLY A 522 6.89 -36.50 1.42
N GLU A 523 7.20 -37.79 1.52
CA GLU A 523 8.27 -38.43 0.76
C GLU A 523 7.89 -38.60 -0.72
N VAL A 524 6.63 -38.90 -1.02
CA VAL A 524 6.16 -39.01 -2.41
C VAL A 524 6.24 -37.66 -3.14
N LEU A 525 5.81 -36.56 -2.50
CA LEU A 525 5.94 -35.21 -3.10
C LEU A 525 7.40 -34.78 -3.27
N GLU A 526 8.28 -35.13 -2.34
CA GLU A 526 9.72 -34.91 -2.48
C GLU A 526 10.23 -35.49 -3.82
N MET A 527 9.89 -36.74 -4.09
CA MET A 527 10.33 -37.49 -5.27
C MET A 527 9.67 -37.02 -6.56
N GLU A 528 8.33 -36.96 -6.58
CA GLU A 528 7.54 -36.77 -7.81
C GLU A 528 7.43 -35.32 -8.26
N ILE A 529 7.53 -34.37 -7.32
CA ILE A 529 7.31 -32.95 -7.59
C ILE A 529 8.59 -32.16 -7.32
N LEU A 530 9.05 -32.12 -6.07
CA LEU A 530 10.08 -31.16 -5.66
C LEU A 530 11.44 -31.42 -6.35
N ARG A 531 11.88 -32.68 -6.44
CA ARG A 531 13.15 -33.04 -7.11
C ARG A 531 13.08 -32.95 -8.64
N LYS A 532 11.87 -33.11 -9.20
CA LYS A 532 11.62 -33.15 -10.65
C LYS A 532 11.56 -31.74 -11.26
N TYR A 533 10.81 -30.83 -10.66
CA TYR A 533 10.57 -29.50 -11.24
C TYR A 533 11.59 -28.44 -10.80
N ARG A 534 12.11 -28.55 -9.57
CA ARG A 534 13.14 -27.65 -9.03
C ARG A 534 12.77 -26.16 -9.07
N TRP A 535 11.50 -25.86 -8.82
CA TRP A 535 10.98 -24.50 -8.78
C TRP A 535 10.91 -23.96 -7.35
N PRO A 536 11.01 -22.64 -7.15
CA PRO A 536 10.83 -21.99 -5.85
C PRO A 536 9.51 -22.43 -5.23
N THR A 537 9.60 -23.08 -4.08
CA THR A 537 8.44 -23.67 -3.41
C THR A 537 8.52 -23.35 -1.93
N ASN A 538 7.48 -22.72 -1.40
CA ASN A 538 7.28 -22.61 0.03
C ASN A 538 6.68 -23.92 0.56
N VAL A 539 7.23 -24.46 1.64
CA VAL A 539 6.76 -25.70 2.26
C VAL A 539 6.52 -25.43 3.74
N SER A 540 5.29 -25.62 4.19
CA SER A 540 4.89 -25.42 5.58
C SER A 540 4.68 -26.74 6.33
N TYR A 541 4.77 -26.70 7.65
CA TYR A 541 4.69 -27.90 8.51
C TYR A 541 3.83 -27.65 9.74
N ILE A 542 2.97 -28.62 10.07
CA ILE A 542 2.21 -28.65 11.33
C ILE A 542 3.14 -29.18 12.41
N VAL A 543 3.61 -28.32 13.32
CA VAL A 543 4.71 -28.67 14.25
C VAL A 543 4.35 -29.84 15.15
N GLY A 544 3.08 -29.93 15.56
CA GLY A 544 2.55 -31.03 16.36
C GLY A 544 2.74 -32.43 15.80
N GLU A 545 2.98 -32.58 14.49
CA GLU A 545 3.27 -33.90 13.90
C GLU A 545 4.73 -34.34 14.12
N PHE A 546 5.60 -33.39 14.47
CA PHE A 546 7.04 -33.60 14.55
C PHE A 546 7.59 -33.64 15.98
N THR A 547 6.84 -33.24 17.01
CA THR A 547 7.33 -33.26 18.40
C THR A 547 7.27 -34.68 19.01
N ASP A 548 8.08 -34.93 20.03
CA ASP A 548 8.16 -36.23 20.72
C ASP A 548 6.93 -36.55 21.58
N ASP A 549 6.15 -35.52 21.92
CA ASP A 549 4.91 -35.54 22.69
C ASP A 549 3.66 -35.19 21.85
N GLY A 550 3.85 -35.06 20.53
CA GLY A 550 2.82 -34.58 19.60
C GLY A 550 1.87 -35.68 19.11
N LEU A 551 1.31 -35.47 17.92
CA LEU A 551 0.27 -36.34 17.35
C LEU A 551 0.81 -37.73 16.95
N PHE A 552 2.07 -37.82 16.53
CA PHE A 552 2.67 -39.05 16.00
C PHE A 552 4.06 -39.37 16.60
N PRO A 553 4.19 -39.57 17.92
CA PRO A 553 5.49 -39.68 18.59
C PRO A 553 6.36 -40.81 18.03
N LYS A 554 5.77 -41.96 17.69
CA LYS A 554 6.49 -43.10 17.09
C LYS A 554 6.98 -42.86 15.66
N LYS A 555 6.31 -41.98 14.90
CA LYS A 555 6.65 -41.66 13.50
C LYS A 555 7.54 -40.42 13.40
N ALA A 556 7.53 -39.55 14.41
CA ALA A 556 8.20 -38.26 14.41
C ALA A 556 9.68 -38.31 13.98
N PRO A 557 10.53 -39.28 14.41
CA PRO A 557 11.90 -39.36 13.92
C PRO A 557 12.03 -39.53 12.40
N GLN A 558 11.15 -40.36 11.80
CA GLN A 558 11.13 -40.57 10.35
C GLN A 558 10.57 -39.36 9.62
N LEU A 559 9.51 -38.74 10.14
CA LEU A 559 8.92 -37.52 9.56
C LEU A 559 9.93 -36.37 9.55
N ARG A 560 10.66 -36.14 10.65
CA ARG A 560 11.75 -35.14 10.72
C ARG A 560 12.82 -35.42 9.68
N LYS A 561 13.19 -36.68 9.46
CA LYS A 561 14.19 -37.05 8.43
C LYS A 561 13.72 -36.67 7.03
N ILE A 562 12.44 -36.91 6.69
CA ILE A 562 11.86 -36.54 5.39
C ILE A 562 11.81 -35.02 5.25
N ALA A 563 11.30 -34.31 6.26
CA ALA A 563 11.19 -32.85 6.27
C ALA A 563 12.57 -32.17 6.09
N ARG A 564 13.60 -32.66 6.78
CA ARG A 564 14.99 -32.17 6.60
C ARG A 564 15.47 -32.32 5.16
N ARG A 565 15.26 -33.48 4.51
CA ARG A 565 15.64 -33.67 3.09
C ARG A 565 14.92 -32.70 2.15
N ILE A 566 13.64 -32.43 2.40
CA ILE A 566 12.88 -31.43 1.63
C ILE A 566 13.45 -30.04 1.85
N LEU A 567 13.78 -29.68 3.10
CA LEU A 567 14.35 -28.39 3.45
C LEU A 567 15.83 -28.25 3.08
N GLU A 568 16.54 -29.31 2.76
CA GLU A 568 17.90 -29.26 2.19
C GLU A 568 17.88 -28.87 0.70
N LEU A 569 16.73 -28.96 0.02
CA LEU A 569 16.62 -28.53 -1.38
C LEU A 569 16.84 -27.01 -1.51
N PRO A 570 17.69 -26.55 -2.46
CA PRO A 570 17.97 -25.12 -2.63
C PRO A 570 16.77 -24.27 -3.07
N TRP A 571 15.79 -24.89 -3.73
CA TRP A 571 14.58 -24.24 -4.24
C TRP A 571 13.38 -24.36 -3.28
N THR A 572 13.60 -24.77 -2.03
CA THR A 572 12.57 -24.77 -0.99
C THR A 572 12.83 -23.68 0.05
N GLU A 573 11.78 -23.00 0.49
CA GLU A 573 11.79 -22.15 1.69
C GLU A 573 10.80 -22.72 2.72
N THR A 574 11.09 -22.52 4.01
CA THR A 574 10.33 -23.13 5.10
C THR A 574 9.31 -22.16 5.68
N ALA A 575 8.12 -22.69 5.99
CA ALA A 575 7.01 -22.00 6.63
C ALA A 575 6.52 -22.79 7.85
N SER A 576 5.84 -22.10 8.74
CA SER A 576 4.99 -22.73 9.73
C SER A 576 3.58 -22.93 9.18
N HIS A 577 3.01 -24.12 9.37
CA HIS A 577 1.57 -24.34 9.26
C HIS A 577 0.95 -24.49 10.64
N THR A 578 1.49 -23.69 11.58
CA THR A 578 1.12 -23.58 12.99
C THR A 578 1.53 -24.78 13.85
N TYR A 579 1.28 -24.68 15.16
CA TYR A 579 1.60 -25.76 16.08
C TYR A 579 0.52 -26.83 16.07
N SER A 580 -0.74 -26.44 16.28
CA SER A 580 -1.86 -27.35 16.44
C SER A 580 -2.84 -27.39 15.27
N HIS A 581 -2.59 -26.63 14.21
CA HIS A 581 -3.51 -26.48 13.07
C HIS A 581 -4.91 -26.03 13.52
N PRO A 582 -5.08 -24.78 13.96
CA PRO A 582 -6.40 -24.22 14.18
C PRO A 582 -7.30 -24.37 12.95
N PHE A 583 -8.45 -25.03 13.12
CA PHE A 583 -9.54 -25.12 12.15
C PHE A 583 -10.46 -23.91 12.23
N ASN A 584 -10.65 -23.34 13.43
CA ASN A 584 -11.43 -22.12 13.65
C ASN A 584 -10.67 -21.12 14.53
N TRP A 585 -10.04 -20.14 13.90
CA TRP A 585 -9.17 -19.17 14.57
C TRP A 585 -9.96 -18.25 15.50
N GLN A 586 -11.05 -17.64 15.01
CA GLN A 586 -11.83 -16.68 15.78
C GLN A 586 -12.42 -17.29 17.06
N ALA A 587 -12.83 -18.56 17.02
CA ALA A 587 -13.35 -19.23 18.20
C ALA A 587 -12.25 -19.53 19.22
N LEU A 588 -11.08 -20.01 18.79
CA LEU A 588 -9.96 -20.32 19.69
C LEU A 588 -9.34 -19.07 20.31
N GLU A 589 -9.25 -17.97 19.56
CA GLU A 589 -8.78 -16.69 20.10
C GLU A 589 -9.74 -16.13 21.16
N LYS A 590 -11.05 -16.33 20.99
CA LYS A 590 -12.06 -15.92 21.98
C LYS A 590 -12.09 -16.85 23.19
N ASN A 591 -11.90 -18.15 22.98
CA ASN A 591 -11.91 -19.14 24.04
C ASN A 591 -10.88 -20.25 23.78
N PRO A 592 -9.65 -20.11 24.31
CA PRO A 592 -8.60 -21.12 24.19
C PRO A 592 -8.94 -22.48 24.78
N ASP A 593 -9.91 -22.56 25.70
CA ASP A 593 -10.34 -23.84 26.30
C ASP A 593 -11.11 -24.71 25.30
N LEU A 594 -11.48 -24.19 24.14
CA LEU A 594 -12.04 -24.99 23.04
C LEU A 594 -11.00 -25.91 22.37
N SER A 595 -9.71 -25.77 22.73
CA SER A 595 -8.64 -26.59 22.19
C SER A 595 -8.89 -28.08 22.40
N ALA A 596 -8.79 -28.87 21.33
CA ALA A 596 -9.04 -30.31 21.36
C ALA A 596 -8.04 -31.08 22.25
N GLY A 597 -6.84 -30.51 22.46
CA GLY A 597 -5.82 -31.03 23.37
C GLY A 597 -6.18 -30.98 24.86
N VAL A 598 -7.10 -30.09 25.24
CA VAL A 598 -7.61 -29.92 26.61
C VAL A 598 -9.03 -30.47 26.73
N ASN A 599 -9.89 -30.16 25.77
CA ASN A 599 -11.30 -30.54 25.75
C ASN A 599 -11.62 -31.28 24.44
N PRO A 600 -11.30 -32.59 24.36
CA PRO A 600 -11.58 -33.37 23.16
C PRO A 600 -13.10 -33.49 22.98
N LYS A 601 -13.63 -32.88 21.92
CA LYS A 601 -15.00 -33.14 21.46
C LYS A 601 -15.01 -34.33 20.52
N PRO A 602 -16.00 -35.24 20.62
CA PRO A 602 -16.27 -36.18 19.54
C PRO A 602 -16.50 -35.41 18.25
N VAL A 603 -15.76 -35.76 17.21
CA VAL A 603 -15.88 -35.19 15.87
C VAL A 603 -16.25 -36.31 14.90
N ASN A 604 -17.06 -35.99 13.89
CA ASN A 604 -17.31 -36.89 12.76
C ASN A 604 -16.64 -36.37 11.49
N PRO A 605 -15.39 -36.79 11.19
CA PRO A 605 -14.68 -36.36 9.98
C PRO A 605 -15.40 -36.74 8.69
N ALA A 606 -16.17 -37.84 8.68
CA ALA A 606 -16.97 -38.24 7.53
C ALA A 606 -18.16 -37.29 7.26
N ALA A 607 -18.56 -36.51 8.26
CA ALA A 607 -19.53 -35.41 8.14
C ALA A 607 -18.86 -34.03 7.96
N GLY A 608 -17.52 -33.98 7.85
CA GLY A 608 -16.76 -32.73 7.73
C GLY A 608 -16.55 -31.98 9.05
N GLU A 609 -16.75 -32.63 10.19
CA GLU A 609 -16.47 -32.07 11.51
C GLU A 609 -15.04 -32.40 11.94
N TYR A 610 -14.24 -31.36 12.25
CA TYR A 610 -12.82 -31.51 12.61
C TYR A 610 -12.46 -30.94 14.00
N GLY A 611 -13.43 -30.42 14.74
CA GLY A 611 -13.17 -29.73 16.02
C GLY A 611 -12.60 -28.33 15.80
N TYR A 612 -11.88 -27.78 16.78
CA TYR A 612 -11.31 -26.43 16.71
C TYR A 612 -9.84 -26.39 16.29
N ASN A 613 -9.07 -27.43 16.61
CA ASN A 613 -7.69 -27.68 16.20
C ASN A 613 -7.37 -29.17 16.36
N LEU A 614 -6.19 -29.62 15.94
CA LEU A 614 -5.75 -31.00 16.14
C LEU A 614 -5.64 -31.35 17.64
N PRO A 615 -5.97 -32.59 18.04
CA PRO A 615 -6.00 -33.02 19.44
C PRO A 615 -4.60 -33.31 19.98
N ILE A 616 -3.72 -32.31 19.99
CA ILE A 616 -2.36 -32.45 20.54
C ILE A 616 -2.46 -32.57 22.06
N PRO A 617 -2.01 -33.68 22.68
CA PRO A 617 -2.24 -33.94 24.10
C PRO A 617 -1.78 -32.80 25.00
N GLY A 618 -2.69 -32.27 25.83
CA GLY A 618 -2.40 -31.22 26.80
C GLY A 618 -2.19 -29.82 26.23
N TYR A 619 -2.25 -29.65 24.91
CA TYR A 619 -2.05 -28.34 24.28
C TYR A 619 -3.30 -27.46 24.36
N ARG A 620 -3.10 -26.23 24.82
CA ARG A 620 -4.08 -25.14 24.84
C ARG A 620 -3.63 -24.05 23.87
N PHE A 621 -4.54 -23.56 23.04
CA PHE A 621 -4.27 -22.53 22.04
C PHE A 621 -3.58 -21.30 22.64
N ASP A 622 -2.49 -20.89 21.99
CA ASP A 622 -1.74 -19.69 22.31
C ASP A 622 -1.29 -19.04 20.98
N PRO A 623 -1.69 -17.77 20.70
CA PRO A 623 -1.26 -17.06 19.50
C PRO A 623 0.25 -17.04 19.27
N TYR A 624 1.07 -16.95 20.32
CA TYR A 624 2.53 -17.03 20.22
C TYR A 624 2.96 -18.42 19.76
N MET A 625 2.45 -19.48 20.39
CA MET A 625 2.83 -20.85 20.03
C MET A 625 2.38 -21.23 18.62
N GLU A 626 1.20 -20.78 18.19
CA GLU A 626 0.75 -21.01 16.82
C GLU A 626 1.58 -20.26 15.77
N THR A 627 2.26 -19.17 16.15
CA THR A 627 3.00 -18.30 15.22
C THR A 627 4.53 -18.37 15.43
N ALA A 628 5.07 -17.55 16.32
CA ALA A 628 6.50 -17.44 16.57
C ALA A 628 7.09 -18.71 17.18
N GLY A 629 6.37 -19.33 18.11
CA GLY A 629 6.77 -20.57 18.77
C GLY A 629 6.87 -21.74 17.78
N SER A 630 5.86 -21.92 16.93
CA SER A 630 5.87 -22.94 15.88
C SER A 630 7.00 -22.72 14.87
N ALA A 631 7.24 -21.48 14.43
CA ALA A 631 8.35 -21.15 13.54
C ALA A 631 9.72 -21.50 14.17
N LYS A 632 9.90 -21.18 15.46
CA LYS A 632 11.11 -21.53 16.21
C LYS A 632 11.32 -23.05 16.32
N LEU A 633 10.26 -23.80 16.62
CA LEU A 633 10.33 -25.26 16.71
C LEU A 633 10.66 -25.91 15.37
N ILE A 634 10.16 -25.38 14.25
CA ILE A 634 10.56 -25.85 12.91
C ILE A 634 12.06 -25.65 12.70
N ASP A 635 12.57 -24.47 13.07
CA ASP A 635 14.00 -24.16 12.94
C ASP A 635 14.88 -25.10 13.75
N GLU A 636 14.41 -25.55 14.90
CA GLU A 636 15.14 -26.44 15.81
C GLU A 636 15.02 -27.91 15.41
N LEU A 637 13.83 -28.35 15.00
CA LEU A 637 13.54 -29.76 14.75
C LEU A 637 13.91 -30.21 13.33
N ILE A 638 13.66 -29.38 12.31
CA ILE A 638 13.68 -29.82 10.91
C ILE A 638 14.40 -28.90 9.93
N ALA A 639 14.66 -27.63 10.25
CA ALA A 639 15.40 -26.75 9.34
C ALA A 639 16.92 -27.08 9.33
N PRO A 640 17.57 -27.12 8.16
CA PRO A 640 19.02 -27.24 8.10
C PRO A 640 19.72 -25.95 8.53
N PRO A 641 21.01 -26.00 8.94
CA PRO A 641 21.79 -24.82 9.27
C PRO A 641 21.72 -23.73 8.20
N GLY A 642 21.44 -22.49 8.61
CA GLY A 642 21.34 -21.34 7.70
C GLY A 642 19.97 -21.16 7.03
N LYS A 643 19.03 -22.09 7.19
CA LYS A 643 17.62 -21.91 6.79
C LYS A 643 16.77 -21.60 8.03
N LYS A 644 15.89 -20.62 7.91
CA LYS A 644 15.03 -20.12 8.99
C LYS A 644 13.61 -19.94 8.47
N THR A 645 12.64 -20.20 9.33
CA THR A 645 11.21 -20.01 9.08
C THR A 645 10.90 -18.52 9.04
N LYS A 646 10.30 -18.09 7.94
CA LYS A 646 10.02 -16.67 7.67
C LYS A 646 8.56 -16.41 7.31
N ILE A 647 7.76 -17.47 7.18
CA ILE A 647 6.37 -17.38 6.72
C ILE A 647 5.49 -18.24 7.64
N ILE A 648 4.30 -17.75 7.94
CA ILE A 648 3.19 -18.55 8.41
C ILE A 648 2.16 -18.72 7.29
N ASN A 649 1.78 -19.97 7.04
CA ASN A 649 0.65 -20.32 6.18
C ASN A 649 -0.53 -20.58 7.13
N TRP A 650 -1.55 -19.73 7.09
CA TRP A 650 -2.69 -19.86 8.01
C TRP A 650 -3.44 -21.17 7.74
N SER A 651 -3.76 -21.92 8.79
CA SER A 651 -4.48 -23.20 8.73
C SER A 651 -6.00 -23.01 8.79
N GLY A 652 -6.74 -24.08 8.47
CA GLY A 652 -8.17 -24.16 8.77
C GLY A 652 -9.04 -23.20 7.96
N ASP A 653 -9.90 -22.44 8.64
CA ASP A 653 -10.69 -21.36 8.05
C ASP A 653 -9.85 -20.18 7.54
N THR A 654 -8.55 -20.17 7.81
CA THR A 654 -7.58 -19.15 7.40
C THR A 654 -7.96 -17.73 7.86
N ASP A 655 -8.66 -17.61 8.99
CA ASP A 655 -9.21 -16.35 9.47
C ASP A 655 -8.60 -15.90 10.83
N PRO A 656 -7.27 -15.69 10.90
CA PRO A 656 -6.62 -15.26 12.13
C PRO A 656 -7.10 -13.87 12.55
N GLY A 657 -7.29 -13.64 13.84
CA GLY A 657 -7.61 -12.32 14.35
C GLY A 657 -6.37 -11.49 14.62
N VAL A 658 -6.61 -10.30 15.19
CA VAL A 658 -5.56 -9.34 15.53
C VAL A 658 -4.48 -9.93 16.46
N PRO A 659 -4.79 -10.74 17.50
CA PRO A 659 -3.76 -11.30 18.37
C PRO A 659 -2.74 -12.16 17.63
N SER A 660 -3.20 -13.07 16.76
CA SER A 660 -2.31 -13.99 16.01
C SER A 660 -1.55 -13.26 14.89
N LEU A 661 -2.20 -12.35 14.18
CA LEU A 661 -1.52 -11.49 13.20
C LEU A 661 -0.42 -10.65 13.88
N LYS A 662 -0.73 -10.01 15.01
CA LYS A 662 0.25 -9.24 15.80
C LYS A 662 1.45 -10.09 16.21
N ALA A 663 1.21 -11.30 16.73
CA ALA A 663 2.28 -12.20 17.13
C ALA A 663 3.19 -12.58 15.95
N ALA A 664 2.62 -12.86 14.77
CA ALA A 664 3.38 -13.13 13.55
C ALA A 664 4.24 -11.92 13.11
N TYR A 665 3.64 -10.72 13.06
CA TYR A 665 4.36 -9.50 12.67
C TYR A 665 5.47 -9.13 13.64
N GLN A 666 5.25 -9.28 14.95
CA GLN A 666 6.26 -9.03 15.98
C GLN A 666 7.44 -10.01 15.88
N ALA A 667 7.21 -11.22 15.40
CA ALA A 667 8.25 -12.20 15.12
C ALA A 667 8.96 -11.99 13.77
N GLY A 668 8.55 -10.98 12.99
CA GLY A 668 9.08 -10.73 11.65
C GLY A 668 8.65 -11.79 10.62
N LEU A 669 7.58 -12.54 10.89
CA LEU A 669 7.02 -13.52 9.97
C LEU A 669 6.16 -12.82 8.91
N LEU A 670 6.40 -13.16 7.66
CA LEU A 670 5.45 -12.97 6.57
C LEU A 670 4.26 -13.91 6.76
N ASN A 671 3.11 -13.61 6.16
CA ASN A 671 1.93 -14.45 6.29
C ASN A 671 1.21 -14.62 4.95
N ILE A 672 0.55 -15.78 4.74
CA ILE A 672 -0.28 -16.06 3.57
C ILE A 672 -1.41 -17.04 3.94
N ASN A 673 -2.41 -17.13 3.06
CA ASN A 673 -3.66 -17.90 3.13
C ASN A 673 -4.87 -17.06 3.54
N GLY A 674 -6.06 -17.59 3.26
CA GLY A 674 -7.29 -16.81 3.13
C GLY A 674 -7.53 -16.40 1.69
N GLY A 675 -8.77 -15.99 1.42
CA GLY A 675 -9.23 -15.76 0.06
C GLY A 675 -9.28 -17.06 -0.74
N GLY A 676 -8.28 -17.32 -1.60
CA GLY A 676 -8.25 -18.53 -2.43
C GLY A 676 -9.20 -18.41 -3.62
N SER A 677 -8.86 -17.55 -4.59
CA SER A 677 -9.78 -17.28 -5.71
C SER A 677 -9.98 -18.52 -6.60
N VAL A 678 -11.23 -18.90 -6.86
CA VAL A 678 -11.60 -20.03 -7.74
C VAL A 678 -12.66 -19.60 -8.75
N ILE A 679 -12.21 -19.28 -9.97
CA ILE A 679 -13.11 -19.03 -11.10
C ILE A 679 -13.04 -20.19 -12.09
N LEU A 680 -14.20 -20.68 -12.50
CA LEU A 680 -14.33 -21.86 -13.37
C LEU A 680 -15.16 -21.50 -14.60
N ARG A 681 -15.03 -22.27 -15.68
CA ARG A 681 -15.90 -22.07 -16.86
C ARG A 681 -17.38 -22.33 -16.55
N THR A 682 -17.67 -23.17 -15.56
CA THR A 682 -19.03 -23.44 -15.05
C THR A 682 -19.52 -22.39 -14.06
N LYS A 683 -18.60 -21.57 -13.51
CA LYS A 683 -18.85 -20.48 -12.56
C LYS A 683 -18.01 -19.24 -12.91
N PRO A 684 -18.25 -18.59 -14.07
CA PRO A 684 -17.31 -17.62 -14.64
C PRO A 684 -17.53 -16.21 -14.10
N SER A 685 -17.77 -16.04 -12.80
CA SER A 685 -18.00 -14.73 -12.20
C SER A 685 -16.75 -14.15 -11.55
N LEU A 686 -16.56 -12.83 -11.71
CA LEU A 686 -15.54 -12.06 -11.00
C LEU A 686 -15.81 -11.96 -9.50
N THR A 687 -17.02 -12.26 -9.02
CA THR A 687 -17.32 -12.34 -7.58
C THR A 687 -16.60 -13.50 -6.88
N ASN A 688 -16.06 -14.46 -7.64
CA ASN A 688 -15.26 -15.57 -7.12
C ASN A 688 -13.78 -15.20 -6.90
N LEU A 689 -13.40 -13.94 -7.11
CA LEU A 689 -12.02 -13.46 -7.03
C LEU A 689 -11.85 -12.50 -5.84
N PHE A 690 -10.99 -12.89 -4.90
CA PHE A 690 -10.65 -12.08 -3.73
C PHE A 690 -9.61 -11.01 -4.05
N GLY A 691 -9.40 -10.07 -3.12
CA GLY A 691 -8.32 -9.07 -3.17
C GLY A 691 -6.92 -9.66 -3.04
N ASN A 692 -5.93 -8.79 -2.80
CA ASN A 692 -4.56 -9.18 -2.44
C ASN A 692 -4.46 -9.65 -0.98
N GLY A 693 -5.43 -9.28 -0.15
CA GLY A 693 -5.42 -9.49 1.29
C GLY A 693 -6.44 -8.57 1.96
N ILE A 694 -6.44 -8.56 3.29
CA ILE A 694 -7.36 -7.76 4.10
C ILE A 694 -6.64 -7.14 5.30
N TRP A 695 -7.02 -5.91 5.65
CA TRP A 695 -6.55 -5.26 6.88
C TRP A 695 -7.41 -5.66 8.07
N LYS A 696 -6.76 -6.05 9.17
CA LYS A 696 -7.37 -6.31 10.47
C LYS A 696 -6.62 -5.50 11.52
N GLY A 697 -7.16 -4.34 11.87
CA GLY A 697 -6.40 -3.32 12.61
C GLY A 697 -5.17 -2.88 11.80
N ASP A 698 -4.01 -2.86 12.44
CA ASP A 698 -2.74 -2.42 11.83
C ASP A 698 -2.01 -3.51 11.03
N TYR A 699 -2.61 -4.70 10.90
CA TYR A 699 -1.97 -5.86 10.28
C TYR A 699 -2.67 -6.24 8.98
N PHE A 700 -1.87 -6.60 7.98
CA PHE A 700 -2.37 -7.05 6.69
C PHE A 700 -2.23 -8.57 6.57
N GLN A 701 -3.35 -9.25 6.42
CA GLN A 701 -3.37 -10.65 6.06
C GLN A 701 -3.28 -10.77 4.54
N VAL A 702 -2.23 -11.40 4.01
CA VAL A 702 -2.08 -11.61 2.56
C VAL A 702 -2.82 -12.86 2.15
N PHE A 703 -3.63 -12.77 1.10
CA PHE A 703 -4.41 -13.91 0.61
C PHE A 703 -3.63 -14.79 -0.36
N ALA A 704 -3.96 -16.07 -0.37
CA ALA A 704 -3.55 -16.96 -1.45
C ALA A 704 -4.21 -16.47 -2.76
N PRO A 705 -3.43 -16.25 -3.84
CA PRO A 705 -4.00 -15.67 -5.06
C PRO A 705 -5.04 -16.56 -5.76
N VAL A 706 -4.89 -17.88 -5.63
CA VAL A 706 -5.75 -18.92 -6.21
C VAL A 706 -5.93 -20.01 -5.17
N GLY A 707 -7.13 -20.59 -5.09
CA GLY A 707 -7.49 -21.67 -4.16
C GLY A 707 -6.67 -22.96 -4.34
N ASN A 708 -6.67 -23.79 -3.30
CA ASN A 708 -5.94 -25.06 -3.27
C ASN A 708 -6.78 -26.21 -3.83
N GLU A 709 -6.25 -27.44 -3.81
CA GLU A 709 -6.96 -28.63 -4.30
C GLU A 709 -8.24 -28.96 -3.53
N ASN A 710 -8.36 -28.52 -2.28
CA ASN A 710 -9.53 -28.78 -1.44
C ASN A 710 -10.80 -28.19 -2.06
N ASP A 711 -10.68 -26.98 -2.65
CA ASP A 711 -11.77 -26.26 -3.33
C ASP A 711 -12.29 -26.98 -4.59
N PHE A 712 -11.49 -27.90 -5.15
CA PHE A 712 -11.83 -28.65 -6.37
C PHE A 712 -12.23 -30.10 -6.10
N THR A 713 -12.20 -30.53 -4.83
CA THR A 713 -12.37 -31.94 -4.43
C THR A 713 -13.44 -32.13 -3.36
N ASN A 714 -14.36 -31.17 -3.20
CA ASN A 714 -15.45 -31.20 -2.23
C ASN A 714 -14.94 -31.45 -0.80
N LEU A 715 -14.01 -30.60 -0.33
CA LEU A 715 -13.38 -30.77 0.98
C LEU A 715 -12.70 -32.14 1.14
N TRP A 716 -11.95 -32.55 0.11
CA TRP A 716 -11.27 -33.84 0.02
C TRP A 716 -12.20 -35.09 0.04
N GLN A 717 -13.49 -34.93 -0.27
CA GLN A 717 -14.45 -36.05 -0.44
C GLN A 717 -14.46 -36.63 -1.87
N GLY A 718 -13.72 -36.00 -2.77
CA GLY A 718 -13.59 -36.39 -4.17
C GLY A 718 -14.53 -35.63 -5.11
N PRO A 719 -14.32 -35.75 -6.44
CA PRO A 719 -13.34 -36.60 -7.09
C PRO A 719 -11.89 -36.09 -6.90
N PHE A 720 -10.97 -36.96 -6.46
CA PHE A 720 -9.58 -36.59 -6.11
C PHE A 720 -8.75 -36.04 -7.28
N TYR A 721 -9.21 -36.19 -8.53
CA TYR A 721 -8.57 -35.58 -9.72
C TYR A 721 -9.03 -34.14 -10.01
N GLY A 722 -9.91 -33.57 -9.18
CA GLY A 722 -10.58 -32.29 -9.43
C GLY A 722 -9.64 -31.11 -9.63
N PHE A 723 -8.48 -31.11 -8.97
CA PHE A 723 -7.51 -30.01 -9.02
C PHE A 723 -7.03 -29.65 -10.43
N LYS A 724 -7.10 -30.56 -11.40
CA LYS A 724 -6.79 -30.26 -12.82
C LYS A 724 -7.63 -29.09 -13.39
N ARG A 725 -8.78 -28.77 -12.77
CA ARG A 725 -9.65 -27.64 -13.11
C ARG A 725 -9.06 -26.27 -12.74
N VAL A 726 -8.05 -26.19 -11.88
CA VAL A 726 -7.37 -24.91 -11.53
C VAL A 726 -6.81 -24.20 -12.76
N ARG A 727 -6.50 -24.95 -13.84
CA ARG A 727 -6.11 -24.39 -15.14
C ARG A 727 -7.16 -23.43 -15.72
N ASN A 728 -8.45 -23.64 -15.44
CA ASN A 728 -9.51 -22.69 -15.82
C ASN A 728 -9.29 -21.35 -15.10
N THR A 729 -9.03 -21.39 -13.79
CA THR A 729 -8.75 -20.20 -13.00
C THR A 729 -7.54 -19.47 -13.52
N PHE A 730 -6.44 -20.17 -13.84
CA PHE A 730 -5.26 -19.55 -14.43
C PHE A 730 -5.56 -18.88 -15.77
N GLN A 731 -6.35 -19.51 -16.64
CA GLN A 731 -6.71 -18.94 -17.95
C GLN A 731 -7.62 -17.71 -17.83
N LEU A 732 -8.68 -17.81 -17.03
CA LEU A 732 -9.71 -16.76 -16.88
C LEU A 732 -9.21 -15.53 -16.11
N THR A 733 -8.13 -15.68 -15.32
CA THR A 733 -7.47 -14.57 -14.61
C THR A 733 -6.28 -13.99 -15.37
N GLU A 734 -5.99 -14.46 -16.59
CA GLU A 734 -5.00 -13.84 -17.48
C GLU A 734 -5.62 -12.88 -18.49
N SER A 735 -6.78 -13.24 -19.05
CA SER A 735 -7.39 -12.54 -20.17
C SER A 735 -8.91 -12.42 -19.96
N PRO A 736 -9.53 -11.27 -20.30
CA PRO A 736 -8.93 -10.09 -20.95
C PRO A 736 -8.15 -9.17 -19.99
N ARG A 737 -8.18 -9.46 -18.68
CA ARG A 737 -7.43 -8.74 -17.66
C ARG A 737 -6.57 -9.73 -16.89
N ARG A 738 -5.29 -9.41 -16.70
CA ARG A 738 -4.45 -10.14 -15.77
C ARG A 738 -4.84 -9.73 -14.34
N LEU A 739 -5.58 -10.60 -13.66
CA LEU A 739 -6.13 -10.35 -12.32
C LEU A 739 -5.35 -11.06 -11.21
N LYS A 740 -4.70 -12.19 -11.53
CA LYS A 740 -3.98 -13.01 -10.54
C LYS A 740 -2.65 -13.54 -11.11
N PRO A 741 -1.62 -13.79 -10.28
CA PRO A 741 -0.48 -14.63 -10.66
C PRO A 741 -0.93 -16.10 -10.88
N ILE A 742 -0.02 -16.95 -11.35
CA ILE A 742 -0.18 -18.41 -11.27
C ILE A 742 0.23 -18.83 -9.87
N ASN A 743 -0.71 -19.33 -9.07
CA ASN A 743 -0.43 -19.89 -7.75
C ASN A 743 -0.78 -21.38 -7.76
N ILE A 744 0.22 -22.26 -7.65
CA ILE A 744 0.01 -23.70 -7.46
C ILE A 744 0.04 -23.96 -5.96
N TYR A 745 -1.14 -23.91 -5.35
CA TYR A 745 -1.35 -24.09 -3.91
C TYR A 745 -2.00 -25.45 -3.68
N TYR A 746 -1.41 -26.26 -2.81
CA TYR A 746 -1.91 -27.59 -2.47
C TYR A 746 -1.36 -28.07 -1.11
N HIS A 747 -1.76 -29.25 -0.66
CA HIS A 747 -1.32 -29.89 0.58
C HIS A 747 -0.56 -31.19 0.32
N PHE A 748 0.07 -31.76 1.35
CA PHE A 748 0.82 -33.01 1.21
C PHE A 748 -0.06 -34.21 0.83
N TYR A 749 -1.30 -34.26 1.31
CA TYR A 749 -2.23 -35.33 0.95
C TYR A 749 -2.51 -35.43 -0.56
N SER A 750 -2.17 -34.41 -1.37
CA SER A 750 -2.21 -34.51 -2.84
C SER A 750 -1.40 -35.69 -3.40
N ALA A 751 -0.44 -36.24 -2.65
CA ALA A 751 0.32 -37.44 -3.03
C ALA A 751 -0.17 -38.74 -2.38
N ASP A 752 -1.25 -38.71 -1.59
CA ASP A 752 -1.80 -39.92 -0.97
C ASP A 752 -2.69 -40.74 -1.93
N ARG A 753 -3.35 -40.09 -2.91
CA ARG A 753 -4.22 -40.74 -3.91
C ARG A 753 -3.64 -40.69 -5.32
N PRO A 754 -3.81 -41.76 -6.13
CA PRO A 754 -3.40 -41.77 -7.55
C PRO A 754 -3.97 -40.62 -8.37
N GLY A 755 -5.28 -40.36 -8.23
CA GLY A 755 -5.98 -39.33 -9.00
C GLY A 755 -5.51 -37.91 -8.66
N ALA A 756 -5.18 -37.65 -7.39
CA ALA A 756 -4.69 -36.35 -6.94
C ALA A 756 -3.27 -36.08 -7.41
N LEU A 757 -2.37 -37.05 -7.25
CA LEU A 757 -0.98 -36.92 -7.70
C LEU A 757 -0.92 -36.71 -9.21
N HIS A 758 -1.72 -37.45 -9.99
CA HIS A 758 -1.79 -37.28 -11.43
C HIS A 758 -2.32 -35.89 -11.82
N ALA A 759 -3.38 -35.41 -11.16
CA ALA A 759 -3.91 -34.07 -11.39
C ALA A 759 -2.87 -32.98 -11.07
N LEU A 760 -2.11 -33.14 -10.00
CA LEU A 760 -1.02 -32.24 -9.64
C LEU A 760 0.08 -32.23 -10.70
N GLN A 761 0.55 -33.40 -11.15
CA GLN A 761 1.53 -33.52 -12.23
C GLN A 761 1.04 -32.86 -13.53
N GLU A 762 -0.24 -32.99 -13.87
CA GLU A 762 -0.85 -32.29 -15.02
C GLU A 762 -0.79 -30.76 -14.87
N VAL A 763 -1.04 -30.22 -13.67
CA VAL A 763 -0.98 -28.78 -13.38
C VAL A 763 0.46 -28.28 -13.54
N TYR A 764 1.44 -28.97 -12.97
CA TYR A 764 2.86 -28.62 -13.14
C TYR A 764 3.31 -28.72 -14.61
N ALA A 765 2.90 -29.76 -15.32
CA ALA A 765 3.20 -29.90 -16.75
C ALA A 765 2.60 -28.76 -17.59
N TRP A 766 1.39 -28.29 -17.23
CA TRP A 766 0.79 -27.11 -17.86
C TRP A 766 1.57 -25.83 -17.53
N ALA A 767 1.96 -25.63 -16.27
CA ALA A 767 2.71 -24.46 -15.82
C ALA A 767 4.10 -24.38 -16.49
N ALA A 768 4.76 -25.51 -16.71
CA ALA A 768 6.08 -25.58 -17.36
C ALA A 768 6.08 -25.08 -18.80
N ARG A 769 4.91 -25.07 -19.46
CA ARG A 769 4.73 -24.53 -20.82
C ARG A 769 4.48 -23.03 -20.86
N GLN A 770 4.29 -22.38 -19.71
CA GLN A 770 4.02 -20.95 -19.63
C GLN A 770 5.32 -20.15 -19.64
N GLN A 771 5.26 -18.93 -20.17
CA GLN A 771 6.34 -17.94 -20.00
C GLN A 771 6.15 -17.17 -18.69
N SER A 772 6.43 -17.83 -17.57
CA SER A 772 6.26 -17.27 -16.24
C SER A 772 7.55 -16.68 -15.64
N HIS A 773 7.38 -15.97 -14.53
CA HIS A 773 8.44 -15.54 -13.61
C HIS A 773 8.29 -16.29 -12.28
N PRO A 774 9.03 -17.39 -12.06
CA PRO A 774 8.97 -18.12 -10.80
C PRO A 774 9.54 -17.28 -9.65
N LEU A 775 8.79 -17.18 -8.54
CA LEU A 775 9.21 -16.52 -7.31
C LEU A 775 8.93 -17.43 -6.11
N PHE A 776 9.77 -17.32 -5.09
CA PHE A 776 9.40 -17.78 -3.75
C PHE A 776 8.15 -17.04 -3.24
N SER A 777 7.33 -17.70 -2.44
CA SER A 777 6.11 -17.12 -1.88
C SER A 777 6.45 -15.91 -1.00
N SER A 778 7.57 -15.93 -0.27
CA SER A 778 8.07 -14.77 0.50
C SER A 778 8.18 -13.50 -0.35
N ALA A 779 8.71 -13.61 -1.58
CA ALA A 779 8.87 -12.46 -2.47
C ALA A 779 7.52 -11.92 -3.00
N TYR A 780 6.54 -12.81 -3.23
CA TYR A 780 5.18 -12.41 -3.57
C TYR A 780 4.49 -11.71 -2.38
N ILE A 781 4.56 -12.30 -1.18
CA ILE A 781 3.96 -11.73 0.04
C ILE A 781 4.54 -10.33 0.30
N GLN A 782 5.86 -10.16 0.16
CA GLN A 782 6.49 -8.84 0.29
C GLN A 782 5.98 -7.86 -0.77
N SER A 783 5.78 -8.30 -2.02
CA SER A 783 5.20 -7.46 -3.06
C SER A 783 3.77 -7.02 -2.74
N ALA A 784 2.96 -7.90 -2.12
CA ALA A 784 1.61 -7.56 -1.67
C ALA A 784 1.63 -6.55 -0.51
N LEU A 785 2.53 -6.71 0.46
CA LEU A 785 2.72 -5.74 1.55
C LEU A 785 3.20 -4.38 1.03
N ASP A 786 4.14 -4.37 0.10
CA ASP A 786 4.69 -3.14 -0.48
C ASP A 786 3.68 -2.46 -1.40
N PHE A 787 2.80 -3.21 -2.08
CA PHE A 787 1.65 -2.63 -2.78
C PHE A 787 0.83 -1.75 -1.83
N GLU A 788 0.54 -2.21 -0.62
CA GLU A 788 -0.29 -1.45 0.32
C GLU A 788 0.36 -0.14 0.82
N LYS A 789 1.70 -0.04 0.77
CA LYS A 789 2.49 1.09 1.30
C LYS A 789 3.12 1.98 0.23
N LEU A 790 3.10 1.55 -1.03
CA LEU A 790 3.70 2.26 -2.16
C LEU A 790 3.00 3.60 -2.39
N VAL A 791 3.82 4.63 -2.62
CA VAL A 791 3.38 6.01 -2.79
C VAL A 791 3.66 6.48 -4.21
N ILE A 792 2.65 7.10 -4.82
CA ILE A 792 2.74 7.70 -6.16
C ILE A 792 2.54 9.20 -6.01
N ALA A 793 3.44 9.99 -6.55
CA ALA A 793 3.31 11.44 -6.61
C ALA A 793 3.61 11.96 -8.01
N ARG A 794 3.00 13.10 -8.35
CA ARG A 794 3.32 13.86 -9.56
C ARG A 794 4.21 15.05 -9.21
N GLN A 795 5.24 15.26 -10.01
CA GLN A 795 6.10 16.44 -9.99
C GLN A 795 6.29 16.93 -11.41
N GLN A 796 5.65 18.04 -11.77
CA GLN A 796 5.62 18.54 -13.16
C GLN A 796 5.14 17.42 -14.13
N ASN A 797 5.98 17.01 -15.09
CA ASN A 797 5.69 15.96 -16.07
C ASN A 797 6.21 14.58 -15.65
N HIS A 798 6.69 14.43 -14.42
CA HIS A 798 7.23 13.18 -13.89
C HIS A 798 6.31 12.53 -12.86
N PHE A 799 6.31 11.20 -12.87
CA PHE A 799 5.85 10.38 -11.75
C PHE A 799 7.04 10.06 -10.86
N ILE A 800 6.81 10.16 -9.55
CA ILE A 800 7.72 9.76 -8.49
C ILE A 800 7.07 8.59 -7.76
N ILE A 801 7.78 7.47 -7.67
CA ILE A 801 7.33 6.28 -6.97
C ILE A 801 8.31 6.02 -5.82
N ARG A 802 7.79 5.93 -4.61
CA ARG A 802 8.59 5.68 -3.40
C ARG A 802 7.95 4.57 -2.58
N ASN A 803 8.75 4.00 -1.69
CA ASN A 803 8.31 2.93 -0.78
C ASN A 803 7.73 1.72 -1.54
N TYR A 804 8.20 1.47 -2.76
CA TYR A 804 7.67 0.40 -3.61
C TYR A 804 8.32 -0.96 -3.31
N GLY A 805 9.42 -1.01 -2.57
CA GLY A 805 10.07 -2.25 -2.13
C GLY A 805 10.17 -3.30 -3.25
N GLN A 806 9.48 -4.42 -3.06
CA GLN A 806 9.35 -5.53 -3.99
C GLN A 806 8.20 -5.39 -4.99
N ALA A 807 7.33 -4.39 -4.94
CA ALA A 807 6.34 -4.10 -5.98
C ALA A 807 7.01 -3.45 -7.23
N LEU A 808 7.85 -4.23 -7.92
CA LEU A 808 8.74 -3.75 -8.99
C LEU A 808 8.08 -3.67 -10.38
N THR A 809 6.76 -3.56 -10.47
CA THR A 809 6.07 -3.45 -11.76
C THR A 809 4.92 -2.46 -11.71
N LEU A 810 4.85 -1.61 -12.73
CA LEU A 810 3.76 -0.67 -12.93
C LEU A 810 3.03 -1.00 -14.24
N ARG A 811 1.73 -1.26 -14.17
CA ARG A 811 0.83 -1.38 -15.31
C ARG A 811 0.37 0.00 -15.75
N VAL A 812 0.65 0.36 -16.99
CA VAL A 812 0.41 1.69 -17.56
C VAL A 812 -0.44 1.57 -18.83
N PRO A 813 -1.55 2.30 -18.98
CA PRO A 813 -2.31 2.32 -20.23
C PRO A 813 -1.44 2.76 -21.42
N GLN A 814 -1.51 2.06 -22.55
CA GLN A 814 -0.67 2.36 -23.73
C GLN A 814 -0.87 3.77 -24.28
N LYS A 815 -2.04 4.37 -24.05
CA LYS A 815 -2.34 5.77 -24.44
C LYS A 815 -1.46 6.81 -23.74
N PHE A 816 -0.72 6.44 -22.68
CA PHE A 816 0.28 7.32 -22.08
C PHE A 816 1.57 7.38 -22.90
N GLY A 817 1.75 6.51 -23.90
CA GLY A 817 2.99 6.40 -24.66
C GLY A 817 4.03 5.52 -23.96
N TYR A 818 5.31 5.71 -24.30
CA TYR A 818 6.43 4.92 -23.79
C TYR A 818 7.10 5.60 -22.59
N PRO A 819 7.76 4.85 -21.67
CA PRO A 819 8.53 5.46 -20.58
C PRO A 819 9.77 6.15 -21.12
N ASN A 820 10.02 7.45 -20.90
CA ASN A 820 11.23 8.10 -21.38
C ASN A 820 12.50 7.57 -20.66
N LEU A 821 13.09 6.48 -21.16
CA LEU A 821 14.25 5.81 -20.54
C LEU A 821 15.52 6.68 -20.50
N ASN A 822 15.57 7.79 -21.24
CA ASN A 822 16.68 8.74 -21.17
C ASN A 822 16.64 9.62 -19.92
N THR A 823 15.44 9.86 -19.38
CA THR A 823 15.21 10.73 -18.23
C THR A 823 14.57 9.97 -17.06
N SER A 824 14.55 8.64 -17.14
CA SER A 824 13.97 7.78 -16.12
C SER A 824 15.06 7.19 -15.24
N ASP A 825 14.77 7.15 -13.94
CA ASP A 825 15.59 6.57 -12.89
C ASP A 825 14.88 5.30 -12.39
N HIS A 826 15.63 4.20 -12.28
CA HIS A 826 15.14 2.87 -11.86
C HIS A 826 14.08 2.22 -12.78
N VAL A 827 13.94 2.63 -14.05
CA VAL A 827 13.09 1.94 -15.04
C VAL A 827 13.95 1.19 -16.03
N ALA A 828 13.91 -0.15 -16.00
CA ALA A 828 14.79 -1.02 -16.78
C ALA A 828 14.24 -1.49 -18.13
N GLY A 829 12.96 -1.21 -18.39
CA GLY A 829 12.28 -1.63 -19.60
C GLY A 829 10.78 -1.78 -19.38
N PHE A 830 10.12 -2.31 -20.40
CA PHE A 830 8.68 -2.53 -20.37
C PHE A 830 8.29 -3.64 -21.35
N ASP A 831 7.12 -4.22 -21.13
CA ASP A 831 6.50 -5.21 -22.02
C ASP A 831 5.08 -4.84 -22.40
N ALA A 832 4.62 -5.31 -23.56
CA ALA A 832 3.26 -5.12 -24.07
C ALA A 832 2.43 -6.42 -24.00
N ALA A 833 2.81 -7.39 -23.16
CA ALA A 833 2.30 -8.76 -23.19
C ALA A 833 0.77 -8.93 -23.13
N ASN A 834 0.00 -7.95 -22.64
CA ASN A 834 -1.44 -8.15 -22.43
C ASN A 834 -2.28 -6.90 -22.71
N GLY A 835 -2.96 -6.92 -23.86
CA GLY A 835 -4.01 -5.96 -24.21
C GLY A 835 -3.52 -4.53 -24.34
N GLU A 836 -4.21 -3.61 -23.66
CA GLU A 836 -4.07 -2.16 -23.79
C GLU A 836 -3.08 -1.54 -22.80
N ASN A 837 -2.27 -2.35 -22.10
CA ASN A 837 -1.33 -1.85 -21.10
C ASN A 837 0.13 -2.22 -21.43
N TYR A 838 1.05 -1.36 -21.01
CA TYR A 838 2.46 -1.67 -20.81
C TYR A 838 2.71 -2.08 -19.35
N TYR A 839 3.66 -2.97 -19.14
CA TYR A 839 4.17 -3.34 -17.82
C TYR A 839 5.59 -2.82 -17.70
N PHE A 840 5.82 -1.78 -16.90
CA PHE A 840 7.14 -1.18 -16.68
C PHE A 840 7.88 -1.94 -15.59
N HIS A 841 9.15 -2.24 -15.82
CA HIS A 841 9.99 -3.01 -14.91
C HIS A 841 10.84 -2.05 -14.08
N LEU A 842 10.56 -1.96 -12.78
CA LEU A 842 11.38 -1.19 -11.87
C LEU A 842 12.58 -2.02 -11.42
N THR A 843 13.73 -1.38 -11.24
CA THR A 843 14.84 -1.97 -10.48
C THR A 843 14.68 -1.65 -8.99
N PRO A 844 15.16 -2.49 -8.07
CA PRO A 844 15.19 -2.17 -6.64
C PRO A 844 15.82 -0.80 -6.37
N GLY A 845 15.27 -0.07 -5.40
CA GLY A 845 15.71 1.28 -5.02
C GLY A 845 14.74 1.95 -4.06
N SER A 846 15.11 3.11 -3.55
CA SER A 846 14.27 3.90 -2.64
C SER A 846 13.29 4.82 -3.40
N GLN A 847 13.65 5.22 -4.63
CA GLN A 847 12.84 6.04 -5.52
C GLN A 847 12.96 5.60 -6.98
N ALA A 848 11.84 5.59 -7.71
CA ALA A 848 11.81 5.56 -9.16
C ALA A 848 11.20 6.85 -9.68
N ARG A 849 11.75 7.38 -10.78
CA ARG A 849 11.26 8.61 -11.42
C ARG A 849 11.18 8.40 -12.91
N PHE A 850 10.07 8.75 -13.54
CA PHE A 850 9.94 8.65 -14.99
C PHE A 850 8.91 9.62 -15.55
N SER A 851 8.99 9.85 -16.86
CA SER A 851 8.00 10.60 -17.64
C SER A 851 7.64 9.80 -18.89
N PHE A 852 6.66 10.27 -19.66
CA PHE A 852 6.22 9.62 -20.88
C PHE A 852 6.73 10.31 -22.14
N THR A 853 6.79 9.57 -23.25
CA THR A 853 7.12 10.07 -24.59
C THR A 853 6.43 9.25 -25.68
N ASP A 854 6.04 9.90 -26.77
CA ASP A 854 5.50 9.22 -27.95
C ASP A 854 6.59 8.60 -28.83
N LYS A 855 7.87 8.95 -28.57
CA LYS A 855 9.00 8.44 -29.34
C LYS A 855 9.40 7.05 -28.86
N LYS A 856 9.66 6.16 -29.82
CA LYS A 856 10.19 4.82 -29.53
C LYS A 856 11.61 4.93 -28.96
N HIS A 857 11.94 4.03 -28.04
CA HIS A 857 13.27 3.96 -27.43
C HIS A 857 14.34 3.47 -28.38
N THR A 858 15.47 4.16 -28.35
CA THR A 858 16.67 3.81 -29.13
C THR A 858 17.72 3.09 -28.29
N LYS A 859 17.58 3.07 -26.96
CA LYS A 859 18.48 2.37 -26.02
C LYS A 859 18.06 0.91 -25.78
N PRO A 860 19.00 0.02 -25.44
CA PRO A 860 18.69 -1.34 -25.03
C PRO A 860 17.85 -1.36 -23.75
N TYR A 861 16.86 -2.24 -23.69
CA TYR A 861 16.04 -2.42 -22.49
C TYR A 861 15.54 -3.85 -22.36
N VAL A 862 15.09 -4.22 -21.16
CA VAL A 862 14.49 -5.53 -20.91
C VAL A 862 13.05 -5.52 -21.40
N ILE A 863 12.75 -6.33 -22.42
CA ILE A 863 11.36 -6.55 -22.85
C ILE A 863 10.70 -7.47 -21.83
N SER A 864 11.24 -8.67 -21.61
CA SER A 864 10.75 -9.57 -20.57
C SER A 864 11.79 -10.58 -20.08
N ALA A 865 11.65 -11.06 -18.84
CA ALA A 865 12.53 -12.06 -18.24
C ALA A 865 11.80 -12.88 -17.16
N ASN A 866 12.24 -14.12 -16.92
CA ASN A 866 11.91 -14.91 -15.72
C ASN A 866 12.88 -14.62 -14.56
N ALA A 867 13.43 -13.40 -14.54
CA ALA A 867 14.45 -12.97 -13.58
C ALA A 867 14.24 -11.48 -13.30
N THR A 868 14.44 -11.08 -12.04
CA THR A 868 14.35 -9.70 -11.61
C THR A 868 15.52 -8.90 -12.16
N VAL A 869 15.25 -7.68 -12.61
CA VAL A 869 16.30 -6.74 -13.03
C VAL A 869 16.86 -6.06 -11.79
N GLU A 870 17.98 -6.56 -11.26
CA GLU A 870 18.61 -6.01 -10.06
C GLU A 870 19.24 -4.65 -10.31
N THR A 871 19.87 -4.47 -11.47
CA THR A 871 20.52 -3.20 -11.83
C THR A 871 20.32 -2.89 -13.29
N TYR A 872 20.04 -1.63 -13.59
CA TYR A 872 20.03 -1.06 -14.93
C TYR A 872 20.71 0.31 -14.85
N THR A 873 21.92 0.40 -15.38
CA THR A 873 22.76 1.61 -15.26
C THR A 873 23.29 2.02 -16.62
N ILE A 874 23.31 3.32 -16.87
CA ILE A 874 23.82 3.93 -18.10
C ILE A 874 24.98 4.83 -17.69
N ASP A 875 26.15 4.57 -18.26
CA ASP A 875 27.42 5.24 -17.97
C ASP A 875 28.10 5.55 -19.32
N HIS A 876 28.03 6.81 -19.77
CA HIS A 876 28.48 7.25 -21.09
C HIS A 876 27.91 6.38 -22.24
N ASP A 877 28.79 5.67 -22.96
CA ASP A 877 28.49 4.78 -24.08
C ASP A 877 28.19 3.34 -23.62
N ARG A 878 28.09 3.07 -22.31
CA ARG A 878 27.90 1.72 -21.75
C ARG A 878 26.61 1.60 -20.95
N LEU A 879 25.80 0.62 -21.32
CA LEU A 879 24.61 0.22 -20.55
C LEU A 879 24.84 -1.14 -19.91
N ARG A 880 24.66 -1.24 -18.59
CA ARG A 880 24.83 -2.49 -17.83
C ARG A 880 23.51 -2.95 -17.25
N ILE A 881 23.17 -4.23 -17.49
CA ILE A 881 21.99 -4.90 -16.92
C ILE A 881 22.45 -6.09 -16.10
N LYS A 882 21.95 -6.24 -14.87
CA LYS A 882 22.13 -7.44 -14.06
C LYS A 882 20.77 -8.08 -13.81
N LEU A 883 20.66 -9.37 -14.12
CA LEU A 883 19.48 -10.17 -13.85
C LEU A 883 19.79 -11.19 -12.76
N ARG A 884 18.79 -11.46 -11.91
CA ARG A 884 18.80 -12.55 -10.95
C ARG A 884 17.44 -13.24 -10.95
N GLY A 885 17.44 -14.54 -11.18
CA GLY A 885 16.25 -15.37 -11.14
C GLY A 885 16.46 -16.59 -10.26
N GLU A 886 15.37 -17.24 -9.89
CA GLU A 886 15.41 -18.46 -9.07
C GLU A 886 15.54 -19.75 -9.91
N VAL A 887 15.44 -19.62 -11.22
CA VAL A 887 15.59 -20.69 -12.21
C VAL A 887 16.54 -20.22 -13.32
N PRO A 888 17.06 -21.13 -14.18
CA PRO A 888 17.88 -20.74 -15.32
C PRO A 888 17.23 -19.64 -16.18
N ILE A 889 18.01 -18.60 -16.49
CA ILE A 889 17.48 -17.34 -17.02
C ILE A 889 17.11 -17.46 -18.50
N LYS A 890 15.90 -17.01 -18.83
CA LYS A 890 15.38 -16.74 -20.17
C LYS A 890 14.98 -15.28 -20.26
N VAL A 891 15.66 -14.50 -21.08
CA VAL A 891 15.42 -13.06 -21.23
C VAL A 891 15.25 -12.66 -22.69
N LYS A 892 14.35 -11.70 -22.94
CA LYS A 892 14.13 -11.02 -24.20
C LYS A 892 14.54 -9.55 -24.04
N LEU A 893 15.49 -9.10 -24.84
CA LEU A 893 16.04 -7.74 -24.81
C LEU A 893 15.75 -7.01 -26.13
N ALA A 894 15.43 -5.73 -26.06
CA ALA A 894 15.55 -4.85 -27.21
C ALA A 894 17.02 -4.43 -27.33
N PRO A 895 17.70 -4.60 -28.48
CA PRO A 895 19.14 -4.31 -28.60
C PRO A 895 19.48 -2.82 -28.73
N GLY A 896 18.49 -1.94 -28.95
CA GLY A 896 18.71 -0.52 -29.28
C GLY A 896 19.22 -0.30 -30.71
N ASP A 897 19.04 0.91 -31.24
CA ASP A 897 19.33 1.23 -32.65
C ASP A 897 20.83 1.51 -32.91
N HIS A 898 21.58 1.91 -31.88
CA HIS A 898 22.99 2.34 -32.01
C HIS A 898 23.98 1.53 -31.17
N CYS A 899 23.57 0.35 -30.66
CA CYS A 899 24.43 -0.47 -29.82
C CYS A 899 25.08 -1.60 -30.62
N LYS A 900 26.40 -1.45 -30.85
CA LYS A 900 27.16 -2.29 -31.79
C LYS A 900 27.72 -3.57 -31.18
N ARG A 901 27.88 -3.63 -29.84
CA ARG A 901 28.46 -4.79 -29.14
C ARG A 901 27.77 -5.04 -27.81
N THR A 902 27.46 -6.30 -27.53
CA THR A 902 26.98 -6.77 -26.23
C THR A 902 28.01 -7.75 -25.66
N HIS A 903 28.56 -7.43 -24.50
CA HIS A 903 29.37 -8.34 -23.71
C HIS A 903 28.48 -9.04 -22.69
N LEU A 904 28.55 -10.36 -22.65
CA LEU A 904 27.81 -11.21 -21.71
C LEU A 904 28.78 -11.75 -20.66
N SER A 905 28.42 -11.73 -19.38
CA SER A 905 29.25 -12.36 -18.35
C SER A 905 29.30 -13.88 -18.42
N ARG A 906 28.36 -14.49 -19.18
CA ARG A 906 28.17 -15.93 -19.34
C ARG A 906 27.74 -16.21 -20.78
N ASN A 907 28.05 -17.40 -21.29
CA ASN A 907 27.65 -17.82 -22.63
C ASN A 907 26.21 -18.38 -22.59
N PRO A 908 25.31 -17.93 -23.49
CA PRO A 908 23.98 -18.48 -23.58
C PRO A 908 24.01 -19.90 -24.17
N ILE A 909 23.13 -20.77 -23.70
CA ILE A 909 22.82 -22.08 -24.28
C ILE A 909 22.27 -21.90 -25.70
N HIS A 910 21.36 -20.93 -25.82
CA HIS A 910 20.67 -20.62 -27.06
C HIS A 910 20.42 -19.12 -27.14
N SER A 911 20.59 -18.57 -28.33
CA SER A 911 20.21 -17.21 -28.66
C SER A 911 19.37 -17.18 -29.93
N GLN A 912 18.30 -16.40 -29.92
CA GLN A 912 17.44 -16.21 -31.07
C GLN A 912 17.27 -14.71 -31.34
N LYS A 913 17.58 -14.27 -32.56
CA LYS A 913 17.33 -12.91 -33.00
C LYS A 913 15.99 -12.84 -33.72
N GLY A 914 15.11 -11.95 -33.26
CA GLY A 914 13.82 -11.67 -33.89
C GLY A 914 13.73 -10.22 -34.35
N LYS A 915 12.59 -9.84 -34.93
CA LYS A 915 12.32 -8.46 -35.33
C LYS A 915 12.25 -7.56 -34.10
N GLY A 916 13.28 -6.75 -33.88
CA GLY A 916 13.35 -5.79 -32.77
C GLY A 916 13.71 -6.38 -31.40
N PHE A 917 14.14 -7.65 -31.32
CA PHE A 917 14.57 -8.26 -30.06
C PHE A 917 15.66 -9.32 -30.25
N ILE A 918 16.37 -9.61 -29.16
CA ILE A 918 17.23 -10.78 -29.02
C ILE A 918 16.81 -11.52 -27.77
N GLN A 919 16.60 -12.83 -27.89
CA GLN A 919 16.27 -13.72 -26.79
C GLN A 919 17.49 -14.58 -26.44
N TYR A 920 17.75 -14.73 -25.15
CA TYR A 920 18.82 -15.55 -24.60
C TYR A 920 18.29 -16.55 -23.58
N HIS A 921 18.91 -17.73 -23.54
CA HIS A 921 18.69 -18.77 -22.54
C HIS A 921 20.02 -19.16 -21.91
N PHE A 922 20.11 -19.17 -20.58
CA PHE A 922 21.30 -19.45 -19.79
C PHE A 922 21.08 -20.63 -18.86
N HIS A 923 22.16 -21.29 -18.42
CA HIS A 923 22.09 -22.25 -17.30
C HIS A 923 22.09 -21.54 -15.95
N GLU A 924 22.58 -20.30 -15.92
CA GLU A 924 22.80 -19.52 -14.73
C GLU A 924 21.53 -18.79 -14.27
N GLN A 925 21.43 -18.67 -12.94
CA GLN A 925 20.44 -17.88 -12.21
C GLN A 925 20.85 -16.40 -12.04
N SER A 926 22.06 -16.02 -12.50
CA SER A 926 22.49 -14.63 -12.55
C SER A 926 23.35 -14.36 -13.76
N VAL A 927 23.02 -13.30 -14.49
CA VAL A 927 23.73 -12.89 -15.70
C VAL A 927 23.87 -11.37 -15.76
N LYS A 928 24.98 -10.90 -16.35
CA LYS A 928 25.23 -9.49 -16.61
C LYS A 928 25.40 -9.25 -18.11
N PHE A 929 24.75 -8.20 -18.60
CA PHE A 929 24.87 -7.68 -19.95
C PHE A 929 25.59 -6.34 -19.90
N THR A 930 26.49 -6.09 -20.84
CA THR A 930 27.08 -4.76 -21.06
C THR A 930 26.97 -4.42 -22.54
N PHE A 931 26.17 -3.42 -22.86
CA PHE A 931 26.00 -2.90 -24.22
C PHE A 931 26.92 -1.70 -24.42
N LYS A 932 27.60 -1.65 -25.56
CA LYS A 932 28.33 -0.45 -26.02
C LYS A 932 27.53 0.25 -27.11
N CYS A 933 27.02 1.43 -26.79
CA CYS A 933 26.11 2.25 -27.60
C CYS A 933 26.84 3.52 -28.05
N GLN A 934 27.06 3.65 -29.36
CA GLN A 934 27.80 4.78 -29.94
C GLN A 934 26.87 5.89 -30.39
#